data_AF-A0A3D2VT26-F1
#
_entry.id   AF-A0A3D2VT26-F1
#
_cell.length_a   1.000
_cell.length_b   1.000
_cell.length_c   1.000
_cell.angle_alpha   90.00
_cell.angle_beta   90.00
_cell.angle_gamma   90.00
#
_symmetry.space_group_name_H-M   'P 1'
#
loop_
_entity.id
_entity.type
_entity.pdbx_description
1 polymer ?
#
loop_
_entity_poly.entity_id
_entity_poly.type
_entity_poly.pdbx_seq_one_letter_code
_entity_poly.pdbx_strand_id
1 'polypeptide(L)'
;LEIGEVIPVGDLFDVIASGDEPFTHGIKLFFEQARQLWRRRLLPLLEDQHGITWSEAEAGASDPKKAAALRNDARLLKTLVLASLAPEVEALKHLTPTKLAALNHGTIRTPVPGSEGIAVLTKLKRWAGQAGEIKIADDSPNPSVALEIAQVDTDTILANALSFDTQGNRQAEVRQLLLEGLELTEVVSSLLPPELDLVWRGSRRKAEILFGNVREQSFDTLKGREGIWRILVDFPFDQPPHGPQDDVARLNSFLDEGHIGRSLVWLPSFLSPNAQDQLGRLVVLQFVLRGSHLDQYAAHLSQVDREQARMLLTNQRDQLRQFMRNALVTAYGLNHLADEALDSTQTLEEHFYRLDPSLTIRPPVAATFKDAFSKLLEQALDYEFPAHPRFDLEPRPIAVKRLAEVLAQAAQQPGGRVELEATLRDDARRIAPKLELAEVGEAALQLRDDWSQHFARCLARQSGHDPTVAELRRWLDQPERRGLREDLQDLVILTWLARTNRSLYRFGQLFRGGVGQLPDDCEAREQPLPDAADWEKAVTLGGELLDPLVAGLYRSAPGLAQFAQAARKRIKDSGPLLAAYLRLIDQLLALTHAESLLPQQAALRKGAATHLRDWFAALEAATAEFDLITLSARLDLAAELLAEAKAVFGALHELARADLRPSLIQHVQVIAEGGGEFASPASGILASLAQAALRYEYVDGLLAALARFEQEANQLLAAIARRQAPPSTEVAAHPIHVPVQPGTAPARCIDRRGLEKTAALAALAEARALLESLNNTARVDMTIVIRDAE
;
A
#
# COMPACT_ATOMS: atom_id res chain seq x y z
N LEU A 1 60.76 29.67 -38.41
CA LEU A 1 59.62 30.60 -38.39
C LEU A 1 59.83 31.58 -39.52
N GLU A 2 58.84 31.73 -40.38
CA GLU A 2 58.84 32.76 -41.42
C GLU A 2 58.46 34.12 -40.80
N ILE A 3 58.96 35.22 -41.38
CA ILE A 3 58.67 36.57 -40.87
C ILE A 3 57.17 36.86 -41.02
N GLY A 4 56.46 37.01 -39.90
CA GLY A 4 55.01 37.28 -39.85
C GLY A 4 54.17 36.24 -39.10
N GLU A 5 54.76 35.11 -38.69
CA GLU A 5 54.06 34.08 -37.91
C GLU A 5 53.99 34.42 -36.41
N VAL A 6 52.80 34.27 -35.82
CA VAL A 6 52.58 34.43 -34.36
C VAL A 6 53.13 33.21 -33.63
N ILE A 7 54.01 33.42 -32.66
CA ILE A 7 54.60 32.35 -31.84
C ILE A 7 53.55 31.84 -30.83
N PRO A 8 53.22 30.54 -30.82
CA PRO A 8 52.37 29.96 -29.78
C PRO A 8 52.97 30.17 -28.40
N VAL A 9 52.15 30.61 -27.43
CA VAL A 9 52.61 30.88 -26.06
C VAL A 9 53.27 29.65 -25.43
N GLY A 10 52.78 28.44 -25.72
CA GLY A 10 53.37 27.20 -25.22
C GLY A 10 54.82 26.97 -25.63
N ASP A 11 55.28 27.53 -26.76
CA ASP A 11 56.66 27.39 -27.23
C ASP A 11 57.64 28.22 -26.36
N LEU A 12 57.14 29.22 -25.62
CA LEU A 12 57.96 30.01 -24.69
C LEU A 12 58.46 29.18 -23.50
N PHE A 13 57.74 28.11 -23.13
CA PHE A 13 58.11 27.27 -22.00
C PHE A 13 59.48 26.62 -22.19
N ASP A 14 59.79 26.14 -23.40
CA ASP A 14 61.07 25.48 -23.68
C ASP A 14 62.25 26.45 -23.63
N VAL A 15 62.02 27.70 -24.04
CA VAL A 15 63.01 28.80 -23.96
C VAL A 15 63.29 29.14 -22.50
N ILE A 16 62.25 29.31 -21.69
CA ILE A 16 62.37 29.63 -20.27
C ILE A 16 62.97 28.43 -19.49
N ALA A 17 62.62 27.20 -19.87
CA ALA A 17 63.12 25.98 -19.20
C ALA A 17 64.58 25.62 -19.52
N SER A 18 65.18 26.25 -20.55
CA SER A 18 66.56 26.01 -21.00
C SER A 18 67.55 27.13 -20.64
N GLY A 19 67.07 28.31 -20.20
CA GLY A 19 67.90 29.44 -19.78
C GLY A 19 68.34 29.40 -18.29
N ASP A 20 69.53 29.93 -17.99
CA ASP A 20 69.98 30.24 -16.63
C ASP A 20 69.54 31.66 -16.23
N GLU A 21 68.35 31.81 -15.63
CA GLU A 21 67.80 33.11 -15.25
C GLU A 21 67.81 33.40 -13.73
N PRO A 22 67.98 34.67 -13.31
CA PRO A 22 68.12 35.08 -11.92
C PRO A 22 66.75 35.20 -11.21
N PHE A 23 66.15 34.07 -10.88
CA PHE A 23 64.94 34.02 -10.04
C PHE A 23 65.27 34.25 -8.55
N THR A 24 64.32 34.83 -7.79
CA THR A 24 64.36 34.78 -6.31
C THR A 24 64.18 33.34 -5.82
N HIS A 25 64.69 33.01 -4.62
CA HIS A 25 64.74 31.62 -4.13
C HIS A 25 63.36 30.91 -4.12
N GLY A 26 62.28 31.64 -3.80
CA GLY A 26 60.92 31.11 -3.87
C GLY A 26 60.46 30.78 -5.30
N ILE A 27 60.73 31.67 -6.27
CA ILE A 27 60.35 31.47 -7.68
C ILE A 27 61.15 30.31 -8.31
N LYS A 28 62.42 30.12 -7.91
CA LYS A 28 63.23 28.96 -8.34
C LYS A 28 62.59 27.63 -7.96
N LEU A 29 62.12 27.51 -6.72
CA LEU A 29 61.51 26.28 -6.23
C LEU A 29 60.20 25.97 -6.96
N PHE A 30 59.33 26.97 -7.15
CA PHE A 30 58.09 26.81 -7.92
C PHE A 30 58.35 26.45 -9.40
N PHE A 31 59.39 27.03 -10.00
CA PHE A 31 59.78 26.72 -11.38
C PHE A 31 60.34 25.29 -11.53
N GLU A 32 61.16 24.84 -10.58
CA GLU A 32 61.64 23.45 -10.53
C GLU A 32 60.48 22.46 -10.40
N GLN A 33 59.48 22.78 -9.57
CA GLN A 33 58.27 21.96 -9.42
C GLN A 33 57.47 21.89 -10.73
N ALA A 34 57.31 23.01 -11.46
CA ALA A 34 56.68 23.01 -12.78
C ALA A 34 57.46 22.18 -13.82
N ARG A 35 58.80 22.24 -13.82
CA ARG A 35 59.64 21.38 -14.68
C ARG A 35 59.49 19.91 -14.35
N GLN A 36 59.39 19.58 -13.07
CA GLN A 36 59.15 18.20 -12.63
C GLN A 36 57.75 17.73 -13.03
N LEU A 37 56.71 18.54 -12.85
CA LEU A 37 55.34 18.23 -13.29
C LEU A 37 55.29 17.97 -14.80
N TRP A 38 55.93 18.83 -15.60
CA TRP A 38 56.03 18.65 -17.05
C TRP A 38 56.70 17.32 -17.40
N ARG A 39 57.91 17.06 -16.87
CA ARG A 39 58.72 15.90 -17.23
C ARG A 39 58.18 14.57 -16.70
N ARG A 40 57.62 14.56 -15.49
CA ARG A 40 57.22 13.32 -14.82
C ARG A 40 55.78 12.93 -15.10
N ARG A 41 54.92 13.89 -15.48
CA ARG A 41 53.49 13.64 -15.62
C ARG A 41 52.91 14.08 -16.96
N LEU A 42 53.01 15.37 -17.31
CA LEU A 42 52.34 15.89 -18.50
C LEU A 42 52.95 15.38 -19.81
N LEU A 43 54.28 15.25 -19.87
CA LEU A 43 54.94 14.73 -21.06
C LEU A 43 54.70 13.22 -21.24
N PRO A 44 54.93 12.34 -20.25
CA PRO A 44 54.62 10.92 -20.39
C PRO A 44 53.16 10.64 -20.78
N LEU A 45 52.21 11.42 -20.23
CA LEU A 45 50.80 11.36 -20.61
C LEU A 45 50.60 11.58 -22.11
N LEU A 46 51.26 12.59 -22.68
CA LEU A 46 51.16 12.87 -24.11
C LEU A 46 51.91 11.83 -24.96
N GLU A 47 53.07 11.35 -24.50
CA GLU A 47 53.84 10.31 -25.18
C GLU A 47 53.03 9.01 -25.30
N ASP A 48 52.37 8.61 -24.22
CA ASP A 48 51.47 7.45 -24.19
C ASP A 48 50.28 7.64 -25.13
N GLN A 49 49.61 8.82 -25.08
CA GLN A 49 48.48 9.14 -25.95
C GLN A 49 48.82 9.02 -27.45
N HIS A 50 50.02 9.44 -27.84
CA HIS A 50 50.44 9.45 -29.25
C HIS A 50 51.23 8.20 -29.65
N GLY A 51 51.65 7.38 -28.68
CA GLY A 51 52.46 6.17 -28.88
C GLY A 51 53.85 6.46 -29.45
N ILE A 52 54.41 7.65 -29.17
CA ILE A 52 55.74 8.09 -29.58
C ILE A 52 56.37 8.95 -28.48
N THR A 53 57.69 8.91 -28.36
CA THR A 53 58.41 9.74 -27.38
C THR A 53 58.70 11.15 -27.92
N TRP A 54 58.88 12.12 -27.02
CA TRP A 54 59.28 13.48 -27.37
C TRP A 54 60.63 13.51 -28.08
N SER A 55 61.56 12.64 -27.67
CA SER A 55 62.87 12.48 -28.30
C SER A 55 62.75 11.97 -29.75
N GLU A 56 61.90 10.98 -30.01
CA GLU A 56 61.63 10.49 -31.37
C GLU A 56 60.96 11.55 -32.25
N ALA A 57 60.10 12.39 -31.66
CA ALA A 57 59.50 13.51 -32.36
C ALA A 57 60.55 14.57 -32.73
N GLU A 58 61.44 14.94 -31.81
CA GLU A 58 62.54 15.90 -32.04
C GLU A 58 63.58 15.41 -33.03
N ALA A 59 63.96 14.14 -32.96
CA ALA A 59 64.92 13.52 -33.86
C ALA A 59 64.36 13.25 -35.28
N GLY A 60 63.05 13.43 -35.48
CA GLY A 60 62.39 13.14 -36.76
C GLY A 60 62.29 11.64 -37.07
N ALA A 61 62.34 10.79 -36.05
CA ALA A 61 62.32 9.33 -36.16
C ALA A 61 60.91 8.71 -36.09
N SER A 62 59.86 9.54 -36.01
CA SER A 62 58.45 9.14 -35.86
C SER A 62 57.60 9.64 -37.04
N ASP A 63 56.37 9.12 -37.17
CA ASP A 63 55.39 9.62 -38.15
C ASP A 63 55.21 11.14 -38.01
N PRO A 64 55.47 11.94 -39.07
CA PRO A 64 55.34 13.40 -39.04
C PRO A 64 53.98 13.89 -38.55
N LYS A 65 52.90 13.15 -38.81
CA LYS A 65 51.55 13.51 -38.34
C LYS A 65 51.42 13.34 -36.83
N LYS A 66 51.88 12.23 -36.28
CA LYS A 66 51.90 11.98 -34.83
C LYS A 66 52.82 12.97 -34.12
N ALA A 67 53.99 13.23 -34.68
CA ALA A 67 54.96 14.18 -34.14
C ALA A 67 54.41 15.63 -34.13
N ALA A 68 53.61 16.01 -35.13
CA ALA A 68 52.93 17.31 -35.14
C ALA A 68 51.80 17.37 -34.09
N ALA A 69 51.01 16.30 -33.96
CA ALA A 69 49.94 16.21 -32.97
C ALA A 69 50.47 16.29 -31.53
N LEU A 70 51.54 15.54 -31.22
CA LEU A 70 52.23 15.58 -29.92
C LEU A 70 52.68 17.00 -29.57
N ARG A 71 53.35 17.70 -30.51
CA ARG A 71 53.80 19.08 -30.29
C ARG A 71 52.64 20.05 -30.06
N ASN A 72 51.57 19.91 -30.82
CA ASN A 72 50.39 20.77 -30.69
C ASN A 72 49.70 20.59 -29.34
N ASP A 73 49.56 19.35 -28.88
CA ASP A 73 49.01 19.06 -27.55
C ASP A 73 49.93 19.56 -26.43
N ALA A 74 51.25 19.38 -26.61
CA ALA A 74 52.26 19.88 -25.69
C ALA A 74 52.19 21.39 -25.50
N ARG A 75 51.94 22.17 -26.56
CA ARG A 75 51.80 23.63 -26.48
C ARG A 75 50.65 24.08 -25.59
N LEU A 76 49.52 23.37 -25.63
CA LEU A 76 48.38 23.67 -24.76
C LEU A 76 48.73 23.46 -23.28
N LEU A 77 49.33 22.31 -22.95
CA LEU A 77 49.73 22.00 -21.59
C LEU A 77 50.87 22.91 -21.11
N LYS A 78 51.87 23.22 -21.95
CA LYS A 78 52.94 24.19 -21.63
C LYS A 78 52.38 25.58 -21.35
N THR A 79 51.34 26.01 -22.07
CA THR A 79 50.66 27.28 -21.78
C THR A 79 49.99 27.28 -20.41
N LEU A 80 49.38 26.17 -20.02
CA LEU A 80 48.82 26.01 -18.67
C LEU A 80 49.92 26.04 -17.59
N VAL A 81 51.06 25.41 -17.84
CA VAL A 81 52.23 25.48 -16.94
C VAL A 81 52.78 26.90 -16.82
N LEU A 82 52.85 27.64 -17.93
CA LEU A 82 53.28 29.05 -17.90
C LEU A 82 52.29 29.93 -17.12
N ALA A 83 50.99 29.68 -17.27
CA ALA A 83 49.96 30.44 -16.57
C ALA A 83 49.99 30.21 -15.05
N SER A 84 50.36 29.01 -14.59
CA SER A 84 50.52 28.75 -13.16
C SER A 84 51.80 29.37 -12.59
N LEU A 85 52.85 29.52 -13.40
CA LEU A 85 54.12 30.16 -13.01
C LEU A 85 54.06 31.69 -12.99
N ALA A 86 53.18 32.29 -13.79
CA ALA A 86 53.09 33.73 -13.95
C ALA A 86 51.64 34.25 -13.76
N PRO A 87 51.06 34.09 -12.55
CA PRO A 87 49.66 34.43 -12.29
C PRO A 87 49.35 35.93 -12.44
N GLU A 88 50.37 36.79 -12.32
CA GLU A 88 50.22 38.25 -12.47
C GLU A 88 50.06 38.70 -13.93
N VAL A 89 50.39 37.85 -14.91
CA VAL A 89 50.33 38.19 -16.34
C VAL A 89 48.87 38.16 -16.81
N GLU A 90 48.32 39.33 -17.13
CA GLU A 90 46.91 39.48 -17.52
C GLU A 90 46.48 38.60 -18.70
N ALA A 91 47.38 38.40 -19.67
CA ALA A 91 47.13 37.53 -20.82
C ALA A 91 46.95 36.05 -20.43
N LEU A 92 47.50 35.62 -19.28
CA LEU A 92 47.47 34.24 -18.79
C LEU A 92 46.46 34.02 -17.64
N LYS A 93 45.75 35.05 -17.19
CA LYS A 93 44.67 34.92 -16.20
C LYS A 93 43.38 34.37 -16.83
N HIS A 94 42.54 33.73 -16.01
CA HIS A 94 41.20 33.26 -16.40
C HIS A 94 41.20 32.49 -17.73
N LEU A 95 42.08 31.50 -17.85
CA LEU A 95 42.16 30.70 -19.06
C LEU A 95 40.86 29.93 -19.27
N THR A 96 40.42 29.87 -20.53
CA THR A 96 39.28 29.07 -20.99
C THR A 96 39.74 28.29 -22.21
N PRO A 97 39.06 27.20 -22.62
CA PRO A 97 39.44 26.45 -23.82
C PRO A 97 39.57 27.33 -25.07
N THR A 98 38.65 28.29 -25.23
CA THR A 98 38.70 29.26 -26.35
C THR A 98 39.95 30.16 -26.26
N LYS A 99 40.28 30.64 -25.05
CA LYS A 99 41.48 31.47 -24.82
C LYS A 99 42.77 30.67 -25.01
N LEU A 100 42.80 29.40 -24.60
CA LEU A 100 43.94 28.49 -24.81
C LEU A 100 44.19 28.21 -26.29
N ALA A 101 43.14 28.00 -27.07
CA ALA A 101 43.23 27.85 -28.53
C ALA A 101 43.80 29.12 -29.18
N ALA A 102 43.34 30.31 -28.74
CA ALA A 102 43.81 31.59 -29.26
C ALA A 102 45.28 31.88 -28.92
N LEU A 103 45.72 31.60 -27.68
CA LEU A 103 47.12 31.78 -27.25
C LEU A 103 48.08 30.80 -27.93
N ASN A 104 47.56 29.69 -28.45
CA ASN A 104 48.31 28.69 -29.20
C ASN A 104 47.82 28.62 -30.65
N HIS A 105 47.66 29.78 -31.27
CA HIS A 105 47.15 29.88 -32.64
C HIS A 105 47.91 28.96 -33.60
N GLY A 106 47.17 28.24 -34.45
CA GLY A 106 47.72 27.31 -35.44
C GLY A 106 48.01 25.88 -34.93
N THR A 107 47.83 25.61 -33.63
CA THR A 107 48.03 24.27 -33.05
C THR A 107 46.83 23.34 -33.19
N ILE A 108 45.62 23.88 -33.08
CA ILE A 108 44.37 23.13 -33.22
C ILE A 108 43.86 23.33 -34.64
N ARG A 109 43.76 22.25 -35.41
CA ARG A 109 43.08 22.25 -36.72
C ARG A 109 41.80 21.47 -36.61
N THR A 110 40.67 22.16 -36.69
CA THR A 110 39.34 21.55 -36.71
C THR A 110 38.71 21.72 -38.10
N PRO A 111 37.90 20.76 -38.56
CA PRO A 111 37.20 20.87 -39.84
C PRO A 111 36.06 21.89 -39.81
N VAL A 112 35.59 22.28 -38.61
CA VAL A 112 34.51 23.25 -38.41
C VAL A 112 35.09 24.53 -37.78
N PRO A 113 35.13 25.66 -38.50
CA PRO A 113 35.58 26.94 -37.94
C PRO A 113 34.78 27.34 -36.70
N GLY A 114 35.47 27.74 -35.62
CA GLY A 114 34.84 28.11 -34.34
C GLY A 114 34.63 26.95 -33.36
N SER A 115 34.97 25.70 -33.74
CA SER A 115 34.91 24.53 -32.87
C SER A 115 36.21 24.26 -32.09
N GLU A 116 37.23 25.11 -32.24
CA GLU A 116 38.55 24.93 -31.64
C GLU A 116 38.48 24.87 -30.11
N GLY A 117 37.63 25.72 -29.50
CA GLY A 117 37.41 25.71 -28.05
C GLY A 117 36.83 24.39 -27.54
N ILE A 118 35.89 23.78 -28.28
CA ILE A 118 35.30 22.48 -27.94
C ILE A 118 36.36 21.38 -28.03
N ALA A 119 37.14 21.36 -29.11
CA ALA A 119 38.22 20.39 -29.28
C ALA A 119 39.29 20.48 -28.19
N VAL A 120 39.64 21.71 -27.76
CA VAL A 120 40.54 21.92 -26.62
C VAL A 120 39.91 21.42 -25.32
N LEU A 121 38.62 21.70 -25.09
CA LEU A 121 37.92 21.23 -23.87
C LEU A 121 37.89 19.71 -23.78
N THR A 122 37.62 18.99 -24.88
CA THR A 122 37.64 17.52 -24.92
C THR A 122 39.02 16.97 -24.54
N LYS A 123 40.09 17.56 -25.09
CA LYS A 123 41.47 17.19 -24.73
C LYS A 123 41.76 17.45 -23.25
N LEU A 124 41.38 18.63 -22.74
CA LEU A 124 41.58 19.00 -21.33
C LEU A 124 40.84 18.06 -20.37
N LYS A 125 39.58 17.71 -20.66
CA LYS A 125 38.80 16.75 -19.85
C LYS A 125 39.48 15.38 -19.80
N ARG A 126 39.99 14.90 -20.94
CA ARG A 126 40.77 13.64 -21.01
C ARG A 126 42.03 13.71 -20.16
N TRP A 127 42.81 14.77 -20.29
CA TRP A 127 44.06 14.94 -19.56
C TRP A 127 43.82 15.13 -18.07
N ALA A 128 42.79 15.88 -17.66
CA ALA A 128 42.44 16.09 -16.27
C ALA A 128 42.07 14.79 -15.54
N GLY A 129 41.43 13.85 -16.23
CA GLY A 129 41.18 12.50 -15.70
C GLY A 129 42.46 11.72 -15.31
N GLN A 130 43.58 11.99 -15.98
CA GLN A 130 44.87 11.34 -15.72
C GLN A 130 45.81 12.21 -14.86
N ALA A 131 45.71 13.53 -14.97
CA ALA A 131 46.49 14.54 -14.27
C ALA A 131 45.58 15.47 -13.45
N GLY A 132 45.44 15.18 -12.16
CA GLY A 132 44.56 15.91 -11.23
C GLY A 132 44.99 17.36 -10.94
N GLU A 133 46.19 17.76 -11.39
CA GLU A 133 46.67 19.14 -11.40
C GLU A 133 45.87 20.03 -12.35
N ILE A 134 45.24 19.46 -13.38
CA ILE A 134 44.43 20.20 -14.34
C ILE A 134 43.03 20.40 -13.75
N LYS A 135 42.69 21.64 -13.43
CA LYS A 135 41.40 22.04 -12.88
C LYS A 135 40.50 22.61 -13.97
N ILE A 136 39.27 22.13 -14.00
CA ILE A 136 38.19 22.61 -14.85
C ILE A 136 37.05 23.01 -13.92
N ALA A 137 36.64 24.28 -13.96
CA ALA A 137 35.77 24.87 -12.94
C ALA A 137 34.32 24.38 -12.99
N ASP A 138 33.77 24.14 -14.18
CA ASP A 138 32.38 23.73 -14.39
C ASP A 138 32.23 22.94 -15.71
N ASP A 139 31.01 22.45 -15.97
CA ASP A 139 30.67 21.69 -17.18
C ASP A 139 30.07 22.59 -18.28
N SER A 140 30.34 23.90 -18.25
CA SER A 140 29.94 24.79 -19.34
C SER A 140 30.74 24.50 -20.63
N PRO A 141 30.28 24.98 -21.80
CA PRO A 141 31.03 24.82 -23.05
C PRO A 141 32.39 25.53 -23.09
N ASN A 142 32.65 26.48 -22.17
CA ASN A 142 33.91 27.23 -22.13
C ASN A 142 34.30 27.57 -20.67
N PRO A 143 34.61 26.56 -19.85
CA PRO A 143 34.85 26.70 -18.42
C PRO A 143 36.19 27.38 -18.15
N SER A 144 36.38 27.88 -16.92
CA SER A 144 37.72 28.30 -16.47
C SER A 144 38.61 27.07 -16.29
N VAL A 145 39.83 27.13 -16.80
CA VAL A 145 40.84 26.07 -16.77
C VAL A 145 42.09 26.60 -16.08
N ALA A 146 42.65 25.83 -15.15
CA ALA A 146 43.88 26.18 -14.45
C ALA A 146 44.74 24.94 -14.23
N LEU A 147 46.04 25.15 -13.99
CA LEU A 147 46.96 24.09 -13.56
C LEU A 147 47.48 24.43 -12.18
N GLU A 148 47.28 23.54 -11.22
CA GLU A 148 47.85 23.65 -9.89
C GLU A 148 49.06 22.74 -9.73
N ILE A 149 50.22 23.35 -9.54
CA ILE A 149 51.46 22.60 -9.30
C ILE A 149 51.38 22.03 -7.88
N ALA A 150 51.06 20.74 -7.78
CA ALA A 150 51.03 20.02 -6.52
C ALA A 150 52.45 19.79 -5.99
N GLN A 151 52.64 19.93 -4.67
CA GLN A 151 53.89 19.55 -4.01
C GLN A 151 53.93 18.06 -3.63
N VAL A 152 52.85 17.32 -3.93
CA VAL A 152 52.58 15.98 -3.42
C VAL A 152 52.40 15.00 -4.56
N ASP A 153 53.12 13.87 -4.52
CA ASP A 153 53.03 12.80 -5.50
C ASP A 153 51.81 11.90 -5.23
N THR A 154 50.72 12.20 -5.92
CA THR A 154 49.47 11.42 -5.84
C THR A 154 49.56 10.06 -6.53
N ASP A 155 50.46 9.89 -7.50
CA ASP A 155 50.54 8.66 -8.29
C ASP A 155 51.17 7.53 -7.48
N THR A 156 52.15 7.83 -6.62
CA THR A 156 52.69 6.85 -5.66
C THR A 156 51.60 6.36 -4.68
N ILE A 157 50.69 7.24 -4.25
CA ILE A 157 49.55 6.85 -3.38
C ILE A 157 48.63 5.88 -4.11
N LEU A 158 48.28 6.19 -5.37
CA LEU A 158 47.41 5.35 -6.19
C LEU A 158 48.07 4.02 -6.58
N ALA A 159 49.37 4.04 -6.88
CA ALA A 159 50.16 2.86 -7.23
C ALA A 159 50.09 1.78 -6.12
N ASN A 160 50.15 2.21 -4.86
CA ASN A 160 50.06 1.31 -3.71
C ASN A 160 48.66 0.68 -3.52
N ALA A 161 47.63 1.22 -4.19
CA ALA A 161 46.25 0.74 -4.14
C ALA A 161 45.79 0.08 -5.45
N LEU A 162 46.69 -0.16 -6.42
CA LEU A 162 46.35 -0.74 -7.72
C LEU A 162 45.73 -2.15 -7.63
N SER A 163 46.01 -2.91 -6.58
CA SER A 163 45.40 -4.24 -6.38
C SER A 163 43.88 -4.21 -6.21
N PHE A 164 43.29 -3.03 -5.96
CA PHE A 164 41.85 -2.83 -5.88
C PHE A 164 41.19 -2.63 -7.26
N ASP A 165 41.98 -2.40 -8.31
CA ASP A 165 41.47 -2.40 -9.67
C ASP A 165 41.20 -3.84 -10.14
N THR A 166 40.03 -4.35 -9.76
CA THR A 166 39.56 -5.70 -10.12
C THR A 166 38.28 -5.60 -10.93
N GLN A 167 38.01 -6.61 -11.76
CA GLN A 167 36.78 -6.65 -12.56
C GLN A 167 35.52 -6.50 -11.70
N GLY A 168 35.45 -7.19 -10.55
CA GLY A 168 34.31 -7.08 -9.64
C GLY A 168 34.12 -5.67 -9.09
N ASN A 169 35.21 -4.96 -8.77
CA ASN A 169 35.13 -3.57 -8.32
C ASN A 169 34.77 -2.61 -9.46
N ARG A 170 35.26 -2.83 -10.69
CA ARG A 170 34.83 -2.08 -11.88
C ARG A 170 33.33 -2.26 -12.16
N GLN A 171 32.83 -3.49 -12.04
CA GLN A 171 31.39 -3.79 -12.18
C GLN A 171 30.56 -3.11 -11.08
N ALA A 172 31.03 -3.14 -9.83
CA ALA A 172 30.38 -2.45 -8.72
C ALA A 172 30.34 -0.93 -8.96
N GLU A 173 31.41 -0.34 -9.48
CA GLU A 173 31.50 1.07 -9.82
C GLU A 173 30.51 1.46 -10.92
N VAL A 174 30.48 0.73 -12.04
CA VAL A 174 29.52 0.99 -13.12
C VAL A 174 28.08 0.79 -12.64
N ARG A 175 27.80 -0.25 -11.85
CA ARG A 175 26.48 -0.46 -11.25
C ARG A 175 26.07 0.76 -10.41
N GLN A 176 26.97 1.29 -9.59
CA GLN A 176 26.70 2.46 -8.77
C GLN A 176 26.37 3.69 -9.63
N LEU A 177 27.15 3.95 -10.68
CA LEU A 177 26.89 5.06 -11.61
C LEU A 177 25.55 4.93 -12.34
N LEU A 178 25.17 3.71 -12.73
CA LEU A 178 23.89 3.43 -13.38
C LEU A 178 22.71 3.59 -12.42
N LEU A 179 22.82 3.08 -11.20
CA LEU A 179 21.81 3.26 -10.15
C LEU A 179 21.57 4.74 -9.86
N GLU A 180 22.63 5.54 -9.76
CA GLU A 180 22.52 6.99 -9.61
C GLU A 180 21.85 7.66 -10.81
N GLY A 181 22.19 7.23 -12.04
CA GLY A 181 21.55 7.72 -13.25
C GLY A 181 20.06 7.37 -13.37
N LEU A 182 19.63 6.30 -12.68
CA LEU A 182 18.23 5.89 -12.54
C LEU A 182 17.53 6.55 -11.35
N GLU A 183 18.26 7.33 -10.53
CA GLU A 183 17.81 7.92 -9.27
C GLU A 183 17.33 6.88 -8.25
N LEU A 184 18.01 5.73 -8.23
CA LEU A 184 17.71 4.63 -7.32
C LEU A 184 18.69 4.63 -6.15
N THR A 185 18.14 4.56 -4.94
CA THR A 185 18.97 4.33 -3.75
C THR A 185 19.48 2.89 -3.78
N GLU A 186 20.75 2.68 -3.43
CA GLU A 186 21.28 1.32 -3.22
C GLU A 186 20.38 0.56 -2.25
N VAL A 187 19.69 -0.47 -2.75
CA VAL A 187 18.97 -1.40 -1.89
C VAL A 187 20.01 -2.34 -1.29
N VAL A 188 20.30 -2.14 -0.01
CA VAL A 188 21.24 -2.96 0.76
C VAL A 188 20.86 -4.43 0.64
N SER A 189 21.69 -5.19 -0.07
CA SER A 189 21.85 -6.65 0.00
C SER A 189 20.56 -7.44 0.29
N SER A 190 19.62 -7.45 -0.65
CA SER A 190 18.56 -8.46 -0.71
C SER A 190 19.00 -9.63 -1.60
N LEU A 191 18.58 -10.86 -1.26
CA LEU A 191 18.70 -12.04 -2.13
C LEU A 191 17.92 -11.91 -3.46
N LEU A 192 17.08 -10.87 -3.57
CA LEU A 192 16.24 -10.57 -4.73
C LEU A 192 16.73 -9.31 -5.45
N PRO A 193 16.57 -9.23 -6.79
CA PRO A 193 16.82 -8.00 -7.54
C PRO A 193 15.98 -6.83 -7.01
N PRO A 194 16.51 -5.59 -7.02
CA PRO A 194 15.76 -4.43 -6.60
C PRO A 194 14.50 -4.23 -7.47
N GLU A 195 13.37 -3.96 -6.80
CA GLU A 195 12.09 -3.63 -7.44
C GLU A 195 11.99 -2.12 -7.67
N LEU A 196 11.39 -1.76 -8.80
CA LEU A 196 11.17 -0.40 -9.27
C LEU A 196 9.68 -0.14 -9.39
N ASP A 197 9.23 0.88 -8.66
CA ASP A 197 7.87 1.38 -8.79
C ASP A 197 7.80 2.38 -9.94
N LEU A 198 6.88 2.14 -10.87
CA LEU A 198 6.57 3.06 -11.97
C LEU A 198 5.07 3.31 -12.06
N VAL A 199 4.69 4.48 -12.55
CA VAL A 199 3.30 4.84 -12.81
C VAL A 199 3.08 4.81 -14.32
N TRP A 200 2.30 3.85 -14.81
CA TRP A 200 1.97 3.69 -16.22
C TRP A 200 0.46 3.82 -16.40
N ARG A 201 0.02 4.77 -17.24
CA ARG A 201 -1.41 5.08 -17.50
C ARG A 201 -2.22 5.36 -16.22
N GLY A 202 -1.56 5.92 -15.19
CA GLY A 202 -2.13 6.17 -13.88
C GLY A 202 -2.20 4.94 -12.96
N SER A 203 -1.67 3.79 -13.37
CA SER A 203 -1.59 2.58 -12.55
C SER A 203 -0.16 2.34 -12.06
N ARG A 204 0.00 2.02 -10.78
CA ARG A 204 1.31 1.58 -10.26
C ARG A 204 1.65 0.19 -10.76
N ARG A 205 2.87 0.04 -11.26
CA ARG A 205 3.47 -1.23 -11.67
C ARG A 205 4.80 -1.41 -11.00
N LYS A 206 5.25 -2.66 -10.97
CA LYS A 206 6.56 -3.05 -10.49
C LYS A 206 7.35 -3.63 -11.64
N ALA A 207 8.64 -3.33 -11.67
CA ALA A 207 9.62 -3.97 -12.51
C ALA A 207 10.85 -4.33 -11.69
N GLU A 208 11.68 -5.22 -12.20
CA GLU A 208 12.96 -5.58 -11.59
C GLU A 208 14.10 -5.11 -12.47
N ILE A 209 15.18 -4.66 -11.84
CA ILE A 209 16.44 -4.38 -12.53
C ILE A 209 17.53 -5.35 -12.08
N LEU A 210 18.19 -5.97 -13.04
CA LEU A 210 19.32 -6.87 -12.83
C LEU A 210 20.55 -6.31 -13.55
N PHE A 211 21.71 -6.42 -12.93
CA PHE A 211 22.99 -6.03 -13.54
C PHE A 211 23.88 -7.26 -13.67
N GLY A 212 24.37 -7.54 -14.88
CA GLY A 212 25.24 -8.70 -15.11
C GLY A 212 25.47 -8.98 -16.59
N ASN A 213 26.58 -9.65 -16.89
CA ASN A 213 26.94 -10.09 -18.23
C ASN A 213 25.92 -11.10 -18.76
N VAL A 214 25.30 -10.82 -19.89
CA VAL A 214 24.23 -11.64 -20.51
C VAL A 214 24.74 -13.03 -20.84
N ARG A 215 25.96 -13.15 -21.37
CA ARG A 215 26.58 -14.45 -21.68
C ARG A 215 26.61 -15.41 -20.49
N GLU A 216 26.70 -14.89 -19.27
CA GLU A 216 26.78 -15.68 -18.04
C GLU A 216 25.40 -16.00 -17.44
N GLN A 217 24.33 -15.43 -17.98
CA GLN A 217 22.98 -15.65 -17.45
C GLN A 217 22.35 -16.94 -17.98
N SER A 218 21.53 -17.56 -17.13
CA SER A 218 20.58 -18.61 -17.52
C SER A 218 19.25 -17.99 -17.93
N PHE A 219 18.44 -18.74 -18.66
CA PHE A 219 17.09 -18.31 -19.02
C PHE A 219 16.21 -18.07 -17.78
N ASP A 220 16.31 -18.91 -16.74
CA ASP A 220 15.54 -18.72 -15.50
C ASP A 220 15.85 -17.39 -14.80
N THR A 221 17.11 -16.94 -14.87
CA THR A 221 17.51 -15.63 -14.37
C THR A 221 17.00 -14.49 -15.25
N LEU A 222 16.85 -14.71 -16.56
CA LEU A 222 16.34 -13.67 -17.45
C LEU A 222 14.82 -13.54 -17.39
N LYS A 223 14.09 -14.66 -17.45
CA LYS A 223 12.62 -14.74 -17.63
C LYS A 223 11.80 -13.87 -16.66
N GLY A 224 12.31 -13.63 -15.45
CA GLY A 224 11.63 -12.85 -14.43
C GLY A 224 10.62 -13.65 -13.61
N ARG A 225 10.09 -13.03 -12.57
CA ARG A 225 8.95 -13.58 -11.81
C ARG A 225 7.65 -13.41 -12.59
N GLU A 226 6.68 -14.29 -12.34
CA GLU A 226 5.36 -14.16 -12.94
C GLU A 226 4.72 -12.81 -12.57
N GLY A 227 4.15 -12.11 -13.55
CA GLY A 227 3.50 -10.82 -13.34
C GLY A 227 4.41 -9.59 -13.31
N ILE A 228 5.75 -9.75 -13.37
CA ILE A 228 6.70 -8.64 -13.22
C ILE A 228 7.68 -8.62 -14.42
N TRP A 229 7.87 -7.45 -15.02
CA TRP A 229 8.89 -7.24 -16.06
C TRP A 229 10.28 -7.13 -15.44
N ARG A 230 11.25 -7.80 -16.05
CA ARG A 230 12.66 -7.70 -15.67
C ARG A 230 13.44 -6.96 -16.75
N ILE A 231 14.31 -6.04 -16.34
CA ILE A 231 15.29 -5.41 -17.22
C ILE A 231 16.68 -5.83 -16.77
N LEU A 232 17.39 -6.53 -17.64
CA LEU A 232 18.82 -6.80 -17.44
C LEU A 232 19.63 -5.69 -18.12
N VAL A 233 20.58 -5.13 -17.38
CA VAL A 233 21.55 -4.15 -17.86
C VAL A 233 22.93 -4.79 -17.83
N ASP A 234 23.53 -4.96 -19.01
CA ASP A 234 24.84 -5.58 -19.18
C ASP A 234 25.98 -4.56 -18.96
N PHE A 235 27.22 -4.96 -18.70
CA PHE A 235 28.37 -4.09 -18.49
C PHE A 235 29.11 -3.74 -19.80
N PRO A 236 29.67 -2.52 -19.94
CA PRO A 236 30.33 -2.07 -21.15
C PRO A 236 31.79 -2.56 -21.26
N PHE A 237 32.10 -3.71 -20.67
CA PHE A 237 33.41 -4.37 -20.73
C PHE A 237 33.29 -5.79 -20.20
N ASP A 238 34.18 -6.68 -20.66
CA ASP A 238 34.26 -8.05 -20.16
C ASP A 238 35.66 -8.66 -20.26
N GLN A 239 35.83 -9.91 -19.79
CA GLN A 239 37.08 -10.65 -19.92
C GLN A 239 37.33 -11.06 -21.38
N PRO A 240 38.52 -10.78 -21.93
CA PRO A 240 38.90 -11.31 -23.24
C PRO A 240 38.79 -12.84 -23.30
N PRO A 241 38.33 -13.42 -24.43
CA PRO A 241 38.10 -12.78 -25.72
C PRO A 241 36.66 -12.25 -25.92
N HIS A 242 35.85 -12.10 -24.87
CA HIS A 242 34.43 -11.84 -25.01
C HIS A 242 34.09 -10.40 -25.36
N GLY A 243 33.04 -10.23 -26.17
CA GLY A 243 32.53 -8.94 -26.63
C GLY A 243 31.01 -8.88 -26.71
N PRO A 244 30.42 -7.71 -27.00
CA PRO A 244 28.97 -7.51 -26.99
C PRO A 244 28.22 -8.38 -28.02
N GLN A 245 28.91 -8.85 -29.08
CA GLN A 245 28.33 -9.78 -30.04
C GLN A 245 28.10 -11.17 -29.44
N ASP A 246 28.89 -11.60 -28.44
CA ASP A 246 28.65 -12.85 -27.73
C ASP A 246 27.36 -12.78 -26.91
N ASP A 247 27.06 -11.62 -26.32
CA ASP A 247 25.82 -11.38 -25.58
C ASP A 247 24.60 -11.40 -26.51
N VAL A 248 24.70 -10.77 -27.69
CA VAL A 248 23.67 -10.87 -28.74
C VAL A 248 23.45 -12.33 -29.17
N ALA A 249 24.52 -13.07 -29.42
CA ALA A 249 24.44 -14.48 -29.80
C ALA A 249 23.76 -15.32 -28.70
N ARG A 250 24.04 -15.03 -27.43
CA ARG A 250 23.39 -15.68 -26.30
C ARG A 250 21.88 -15.40 -26.26
N LEU A 251 21.44 -14.16 -26.46
CA LEU A 251 20.01 -13.83 -26.51
C LEU A 251 19.30 -14.55 -27.67
N ASN A 252 19.93 -14.56 -28.84
CA ASN A 252 19.40 -15.28 -30.00
C ASN A 252 19.28 -16.78 -29.72
N SER A 253 20.26 -17.40 -29.06
CA SER A 253 20.17 -18.82 -28.69
C SER A 253 18.96 -19.14 -27.82
N PHE A 254 18.59 -18.27 -26.88
CA PHE A 254 17.38 -18.47 -26.07
C PHE A 254 16.11 -18.41 -26.93
N LEU A 255 16.03 -17.43 -27.84
CA LEU A 255 14.88 -17.30 -28.74
C LEU A 255 14.77 -18.49 -29.70
N ASP A 256 15.89 -18.96 -30.25
CA ASP A 256 15.96 -20.13 -31.14
C ASP A 256 15.56 -21.43 -30.43
N GLU A 257 15.88 -21.55 -29.13
CA GLU A 257 15.43 -22.65 -28.25
C GLU A 257 13.95 -22.55 -27.86
N GLY A 258 13.26 -21.48 -28.27
CA GLY A 258 11.83 -21.25 -27.96
C GLY A 258 11.59 -20.69 -26.55
N HIS A 259 12.64 -20.17 -25.89
CA HIS A 259 12.52 -19.58 -24.58
C HIS A 259 11.94 -18.17 -24.65
N ILE A 260 10.71 -18.00 -24.13
CA ILE A 260 9.99 -16.72 -24.12
C ILE A 260 9.79 -16.21 -22.69
N GLY A 261 10.14 -14.95 -22.43
CA GLY A 261 10.11 -14.33 -21.10
C GLY A 261 9.77 -12.83 -21.11
N ARG A 262 9.34 -12.32 -19.94
CA ARG A 262 9.01 -10.89 -19.75
C ARG A 262 10.24 -10.10 -19.40
N SER A 263 11.17 -10.05 -20.35
CA SER A 263 12.51 -9.55 -20.11
C SER A 263 12.93 -8.62 -21.23
N LEU A 264 13.43 -7.45 -20.83
CA LEU A 264 14.17 -6.56 -21.70
C LEU A 264 15.65 -6.65 -21.33
N VAL A 265 16.52 -6.56 -22.33
CA VAL A 265 17.97 -6.60 -22.14
C VAL A 265 18.56 -5.37 -22.77
N TRP A 266 19.32 -4.62 -21.98
CA TRP A 266 19.98 -3.39 -22.39
C TRP A 266 21.49 -3.65 -22.51
N LEU A 267 21.94 -3.82 -23.75
CA LEU A 267 23.33 -4.11 -24.07
C LEU A 267 24.10 -2.82 -24.37
N PRO A 268 25.28 -2.60 -23.78
CA PRO A 268 26.16 -1.52 -24.15
C PRO A 268 27.17 -1.90 -25.25
N SER A 269 27.62 -0.89 -26.00
CA SER A 269 28.91 -0.93 -26.70
C SER A 269 30.05 -0.91 -25.67
N PHE A 270 31.18 -1.54 -25.97
CA PHE A 270 32.28 -1.61 -25.01
C PHE A 270 33.11 -0.33 -24.96
N LEU A 271 33.63 -0.03 -23.76
CA LEU A 271 34.55 1.05 -23.51
C LEU A 271 35.90 0.78 -24.21
N SER A 272 36.50 1.83 -24.77
CA SER A 272 37.87 1.82 -25.28
C SER A 272 38.88 1.44 -24.18
N PRO A 273 40.07 0.92 -24.52
CA PRO A 273 41.11 0.62 -23.53
C PRO A 273 41.42 1.80 -22.58
N ASN A 274 41.54 3.01 -23.12
CA ASN A 274 41.76 4.21 -22.32
C ASN A 274 40.58 4.53 -21.37
N ALA A 275 39.34 4.38 -21.83
CA ALA A 275 38.17 4.57 -20.96
C ALA A 275 38.09 3.49 -19.86
N GLN A 276 38.51 2.25 -20.16
CA GLN A 276 38.63 1.18 -19.16
C GLN A 276 39.73 1.47 -18.13
N ASP A 277 40.87 2.03 -18.54
CA ASP A 277 41.94 2.46 -17.63
C ASP A 277 41.48 3.60 -16.71
N GLN A 278 40.72 4.54 -17.26
CA GLN A 278 40.08 5.62 -16.49
C GLN A 278 39.05 5.09 -15.49
N LEU A 279 38.27 4.07 -15.85
CA LEU A 279 37.37 3.36 -14.92
C LEU A 279 38.15 2.66 -13.80
N GLY A 280 39.23 1.95 -14.13
CA GLY A 280 40.10 1.32 -13.13
C GLY A 280 40.69 2.32 -12.16
N ARG A 281 41.15 3.47 -12.66
CA ARG A 281 41.63 4.57 -11.83
C ARG A 281 40.54 5.17 -10.93
N LEU A 282 39.32 5.31 -11.44
CA LEU A 282 38.17 5.77 -10.66
C LEU A 282 37.90 4.82 -9.48
N VAL A 283 37.90 3.50 -9.72
CA VAL A 283 37.75 2.48 -8.67
C VAL A 283 38.78 2.65 -7.56
N VAL A 284 40.06 2.78 -7.93
CA VAL A 284 41.15 2.97 -6.96
C VAL A 284 40.97 4.27 -6.18
N LEU A 285 40.61 5.36 -6.84
CA LEU A 285 40.34 6.65 -6.19
C LEU A 285 39.20 6.56 -5.17
N GLN A 286 38.11 5.86 -5.51
CA GLN A 286 37.00 5.67 -4.58
C GLN A 286 37.42 4.90 -3.33
N PHE A 287 38.25 3.87 -3.51
CA PHE A 287 38.77 3.09 -2.39
C PHE A 287 39.69 3.94 -1.50
N VAL A 288 40.68 4.62 -2.10
CA VAL A 288 41.65 5.43 -1.36
C VAL A 288 40.98 6.58 -0.60
N LEU A 289 39.97 7.23 -1.19
CA LEU A 289 39.25 8.33 -0.56
C LEU A 289 38.20 7.90 0.46
N ARG A 290 37.95 6.59 0.63
CA ARG A 290 36.97 6.07 1.58
C ARG A 290 37.58 5.96 2.99
N GLY A 291 36.87 6.49 3.98
CA GLY A 291 37.28 6.38 5.39
C GLY A 291 38.69 6.93 5.64
N SER A 292 39.55 6.12 6.28
CA SER A 292 40.93 6.47 6.62
C SER A 292 41.99 5.85 5.69
N HIS A 293 41.60 5.28 4.54
CA HIS A 293 42.55 4.61 3.63
C HIS A 293 43.61 5.56 3.11
N LEU A 294 43.24 6.78 2.73
CA LEU A 294 44.21 7.79 2.30
C LEU A 294 45.31 8.02 3.35
N ASP A 295 44.96 8.09 4.64
CA ASP A 295 45.94 8.30 5.71
C ASP A 295 46.94 7.13 5.84
N GLN A 296 46.52 5.91 5.48
CA GLN A 296 47.38 4.72 5.46
C GLN A 296 48.32 4.74 4.25
N TYR A 297 47.80 4.97 3.04
CA TYR A 297 48.59 4.98 1.81
C TYR A 297 49.50 6.22 1.69
N ALA A 298 49.16 7.29 2.38
CA ALA A 298 49.91 8.54 2.44
C ALA A 298 50.67 8.73 3.76
N ALA A 299 50.95 7.65 4.52
CA ALA A 299 51.61 7.74 5.83
C ALA A 299 53.03 8.36 5.79
N HIS A 300 53.67 8.35 4.62
CA HIS A 300 54.97 8.98 4.37
C HIS A 300 54.89 10.51 4.21
N LEU A 301 53.69 11.07 4.08
CA LEU A 301 53.45 12.50 3.87
C LEU A 301 53.12 13.22 5.18
N SER A 302 53.49 14.51 5.25
CA SER A 302 53.09 15.38 6.36
C SER A 302 51.55 15.55 6.41
N GLN A 303 51.01 16.03 7.53
CA GLN A 303 49.56 16.25 7.63
C GLN A 303 49.05 17.27 6.60
N VAL A 304 49.82 18.34 6.35
CA VAL A 304 49.48 19.37 5.36
C VAL A 304 49.47 18.78 3.95
N ASP A 305 50.49 17.97 3.62
CA ASP A 305 50.59 17.30 2.32
C ASP A 305 49.47 16.28 2.11
N ARG A 306 49.03 15.59 3.18
CA ARG A 306 47.89 14.66 3.12
C ARG A 306 46.57 15.38 2.84
N GLU A 307 46.35 16.54 3.43
CA GLU A 307 45.17 17.37 3.14
C GLU A 307 45.18 17.87 1.70
N GLN A 308 46.36 18.29 1.19
CA GLN A 308 46.52 18.68 -0.21
C GLN A 308 46.29 17.50 -1.17
N ALA A 309 46.83 16.31 -0.87
CA ALA A 309 46.59 15.09 -1.64
C ALA A 309 45.10 14.72 -1.68
N ARG A 310 44.41 14.82 -0.54
CA ARG A 310 42.97 14.55 -0.44
C ARG A 310 42.17 15.42 -1.40
N MET A 311 42.46 16.71 -1.43
CA MET A 311 41.80 17.65 -2.34
C MET A 311 42.06 17.29 -3.81
N LEU A 312 43.31 17.00 -4.19
CA LEU A 312 43.66 16.64 -5.58
C LEU A 312 43.00 15.34 -6.03
N LEU A 313 43.08 14.29 -5.22
CA LEU A 313 42.47 13.00 -5.50
C LEU A 313 40.94 13.11 -5.58
N THR A 314 40.32 13.93 -4.72
CA THR A 314 38.87 14.20 -4.76
C THR A 314 38.46 14.85 -6.08
N ASN A 315 39.18 15.88 -6.52
CA ASN A 315 38.92 16.52 -7.81
C ASN A 315 39.07 15.54 -8.97
N GLN A 316 40.13 14.72 -8.96
CA GLN A 316 40.36 13.72 -10.00
C GLN A 316 39.23 12.68 -10.04
N ARG A 317 38.78 12.21 -8.87
CA ARG A 317 37.62 11.30 -8.76
C ARG A 317 36.38 11.94 -9.37
N ASP A 318 36.06 13.17 -9.03
CA ASP A 318 34.83 13.83 -9.48
C ASP A 318 34.83 14.07 -11.01
N GLN A 319 36.00 14.40 -11.58
CA GLN A 319 36.20 14.51 -13.03
C GLN A 319 36.04 13.16 -13.74
N LEU A 320 36.70 12.11 -13.24
CA LEU A 320 36.58 10.76 -13.81
C LEU A 320 35.15 10.23 -13.70
N ARG A 321 34.46 10.50 -12.60
CA ARG A 321 33.06 10.15 -12.41
C ARG A 321 32.16 10.83 -13.45
N GLN A 322 32.37 12.11 -13.73
CA GLN A 322 31.62 12.82 -14.76
C GLN A 322 31.92 12.30 -16.16
N PHE A 323 33.20 12.03 -16.48
CA PHE A 323 33.61 11.38 -17.72
C PHE A 323 32.90 10.03 -17.88
N MET A 324 32.96 9.18 -16.86
CA MET A 324 32.34 7.85 -16.90
C MET A 324 30.83 7.92 -17.08
N ARG A 325 30.12 8.86 -16.45
CA ARG A 325 28.69 9.06 -16.69
C ARG A 325 28.40 9.34 -18.17
N ASN A 326 29.14 10.25 -18.79
CA ASN A 326 28.96 10.59 -20.20
C ASN A 326 29.30 9.42 -21.14
N ALA A 327 30.38 8.69 -20.83
CA ALA A 327 30.78 7.50 -21.55
C ALA A 327 29.70 6.41 -21.47
N LEU A 328 29.11 6.19 -20.29
CA LEU A 328 28.02 5.22 -20.12
C LEU A 328 26.78 5.62 -20.93
N VAL A 329 26.33 6.88 -20.87
CA VAL A 329 25.17 7.33 -21.67
C VAL A 329 25.37 7.05 -23.17
N THR A 330 26.60 7.24 -23.67
CA THR A 330 26.96 6.92 -25.06
C THR A 330 27.01 5.41 -25.30
N ALA A 331 27.66 4.65 -24.40
CA ALA A 331 27.80 3.20 -24.51
C ALA A 331 26.47 2.47 -24.60
N TYR A 332 25.44 2.95 -23.89
CA TYR A 332 24.09 2.38 -23.90
C TYR A 332 23.18 2.90 -25.03
N GLY A 333 23.73 3.66 -25.98
CA GLY A 333 23.02 4.11 -27.18
C GLY A 333 22.01 5.24 -26.94
N LEU A 334 22.16 6.03 -25.88
CA LEU A 334 21.26 7.15 -25.58
C LEU A 334 21.68 8.46 -26.28
N ASN A 335 22.97 8.64 -26.54
CA ASN A 335 23.50 9.75 -27.35
C ASN A 335 24.84 9.36 -28.01
N HIS A 336 25.44 10.31 -28.73
CA HIS A 336 26.73 10.16 -29.43
C HIS A 336 27.75 11.22 -28.98
N LEU A 337 27.66 11.68 -27.73
CA LEU A 337 28.46 12.81 -27.26
C LEU A 337 29.89 12.42 -26.82
N ALA A 338 30.13 11.14 -26.53
CA ALA A 338 31.43 10.63 -26.09
C ALA A 338 31.84 9.37 -26.87
N ASP A 339 31.61 9.35 -28.20
CA ASP A 339 31.96 8.21 -29.06
C ASP A 339 33.44 7.83 -28.96
N GLU A 340 34.33 8.79 -28.68
CA GLU A 340 35.76 8.55 -28.48
C GLU A 340 36.08 7.70 -27.24
N ALA A 341 35.12 7.55 -26.32
CA ALA A 341 35.26 6.69 -25.15
C ALA A 341 34.98 5.21 -25.47
N LEU A 342 34.43 4.89 -26.65
CA LEU A 342 34.05 3.54 -27.07
C LEU A 342 35.15 2.87 -27.89
N ASP A 343 35.23 1.54 -27.82
CA ASP A 343 36.07 0.76 -28.72
C ASP A 343 35.36 0.60 -30.06
N SER A 344 35.92 1.19 -31.12
CA SER A 344 35.37 1.13 -32.49
C SER A 344 35.16 -0.29 -33.02
N THR A 345 35.84 -1.30 -32.48
CA THR A 345 35.72 -2.70 -32.88
C THR A 345 34.68 -3.49 -32.09
N GLN A 346 34.19 -2.93 -30.98
CA GLN A 346 33.25 -3.57 -30.05
C GLN A 346 32.01 -2.69 -29.85
N THR A 347 31.43 -2.22 -30.96
CA THR A 347 30.21 -1.41 -30.96
C THR A 347 28.97 -2.22 -31.36
N LEU A 348 27.81 -1.79 -30.88
CA LEU A 348 26.49 -2.30 -31.26
C LEU A 348 25.70 -1.24 -32.03
N GLU A 349 24.90 -1.68 -33.00
CA GLU A 349 23.90 -0.84 -33.66
C GLU A 349 22.58 -0.82 -32.87
N GLU A 350 22.16 -1.99 -32.37
CA GLU A 350 20.99 -2.15 -31.52
C GLU A 350 21.41 -2.41 -30.07
N HIS A 351 20.84 -1.63 -29.15
CA HIS A 351 21.13 -1.70 -27.71
C HIS A 351 19.99 -2.32 -26.87
N PHE A 352 18.80 -2.48 -27.45
CA PHE A 352 17.58 -2.87 -26.71
C PHE A 352 17.00 -4.17 -27.27
N TYR A 353 17.14 -5.24 -26.50
CA TYR A 353 16.70 -6.58 -26.87
C TYR A 353 15.54 -7.04 -25.99
N ARG A 354 14.78 -8.02 -26.49
CA ARG A 354 13.62 -8.62 -25.80
C ARG A 354 13.70 -10.13 -25.85
N LEU A 355 13.11 -10.79 -24.86
CA LEU A 355 12.91 -12.25 -24.85
C LEU A 355 11.49 -12.68 -25.25
N ASP A 356 10.76 -11.83 -25.96
CA ASP A 356 9.50 -12.18 -26.62
C ASP A 356 9.52 -11.64 -28.05
N PRO A 357 9.59 -12.50 -29.09
CA PRO A 357 9.63 -12.07 -30.49
C PRO A 357 8.43 -11.23 -30.94
N SER A 358 7.28 -11.36 -30.25
CA SER A 358 6.06 -10.62 -30.57
C SER A 358 6.09 -9.17 -30.06
N LEU A 359 6.97 -8.88 -29.11
CA LEU A 359 7.21 -7.52 -28.61
C LEU A 359 8.16 -6.78 -29.55
N THR A 360 7.71 -5.62 -30.06
CA THR A 360 8.56 -4.69 -30.82
C THR A 360 8.99 -3.54 -29.91
N ILE A 361 10.29 -3.41 -29.65
CA ILE A 361 10.86 -2.30 -28.88
C ILE A 361 11.47 -1.27 -29.83
N ARG A 362 11.20 0.01 -29.56
CA ARG A 362 11.82 1.15 -30.23
C ARG A 362 12.84 1.82 -29.29
N PRO A 363 13.97 2.32 -29.84
CA PRO A 363 14.90 3.14 -29.06
C PRO A 363 14.17 4.30 -28.37
N PRO A 364 14.34 4.49 -27.05
CA PRO A 364 13.65 5.53 -26.31
C PRO A 364 14.29 6.90 -26.64
N VAL A 365 13.45 7.90 -26.93
CA VAL A 365 13.92 9.30 -27.07
C VAL A 365 14.14 9.88 -25.67
N ALA A 366 15.30 9.66 -25.08
CA ALA A 366 15.59 10.04 -23.69
C ALA A 366 17.01 10.60 -23.54
N ALA A 367 17.15 11.64 -22.73
CA ALA A 367 18.46 12.23 -22.40
C ALA A 367 19.10 11.61 -21.15
N THR A 368 18.33 10.86 -20.36
CA THR A 368 18.75 10.27 -19.07
C THR A 368 18.45 8.78 -19.04
N PHE A 369 19.19 8.03 -18.20
CA PHE A 369 18.92 6.61 -17.96
C PHE A 369 17.52 6.37 -17.40
N LYS A 370 17.07 7.19 -16.43
CA LYS A 370 15.74 7.09 -15.82
C LYS A 370 14.62 7.20 -16.86
N ASP A 371 14.69 8.19 -17.74
CA ASP A 371 13.67 8.40 -18.78
C ASP A 371 13.69 7.28 -19.82
N ALA A 372 14.88 6.82 -20.21
CA ALA A 372 15.04 5.70 -21.13
C ALA A 372 14.41 4.42 -20.56
N PHE A 373 14.75 4.10 -19.31
CA PHE A 373 14.22 2.95 -18.58
C PHE A 373 12.70 2.99 -18.45
N SER A 374 12.15 4.15 -18.05
CA SER A 374 10.70 4.35 -17.95
C SER A 374 10.01 4.10 -19.30
N LYS A 375 10.53 4.66 -20.39
CA LYS A 375 9.97 4.49 -21.74
C LYS A 375 10.05 3.07 -22.28
N LEU A 376 11.08 2.31 -21.92
CA LEU A 376 11.19 0.90 -22.29
C LEU A 376 10.13 0.07 -21.57
N LEU A 377 9.93 0.30 -20.26
CA LEU A 377 8.88 -0.36 -19.50
C LEU A 377 7.47 0.04 -19.96
N GLU A 378 7.25 1.30 -20.31
CA GLU A 378 5.98 1.75 -20.90
C GLU A 378 5.65 0.97 -22.17
N GLN A 379 6.63 0.75 -23.06
CA GLN A 379 6.44 -0.05 -24.28
C GLN A 379 6.12 -1.51 -23.97
N ALA A 380 6.81 -2.12 -22.99
CA ALA A 380 6.56 -3.49 -22.58
C ALA A 380 5.16 -3.67 -21.95
N LEU A 381 4.72 -2.71 -21.14
CA LEU A 381 3.38 -2.70 -20.54
C LEU A 381 2.28 -2.40 -21.56
N ASP A 382 2.52 -1.52 -22.53
CA ASP A 382 1.61 -1.26 -23.64
C ASP A 382 1.40 -2.52 -24.51
N TYR A 383 2.45 -3.33 -24.69
CA TYR A 383 2.36 -4.63 -25.36
C TYR A 383 1.60 -5.67 -24.51
N GLU A 384 1.88 -5.76 -23.21
CA GLU A 384 1.23 -6.75 -22.34
C GLU A 384 -0.25 -6.44 -22.13
N PHE A 385 -0.61 -5.16 -22.01
CA PHE A 385 -1.93 -4.68 -21.63
C PHE A 385 -2.45 -3.57 -22.56
N PRO A 386 -2.66 -3.86 -23.86
CA PRO A 386 -2.99 -2.84 -24.86
C PRO A 386 -4.28 -2.07 -24.54
N ALA A 387 -5.28 -2.76 -23.99
CA ALA A 387 -6.58 -2.20 -23.64
C ALA A 387 -6.65 -1.60 -22.22
N HIS A 388 -5.52 -1.44 -21.52
CA HIS A 388 -5.54 -0.84 -20.19
C HIS A 388 -6.04 0.62 -20.24
N PRO A 389 -7.02 0.99 -19.39
CA PRO A 389 -7.52 2.35 -19.31
C PRO A 389 -6.44 3.36 -18.94
N ARG A 390 -6.58 4.60 -19.42
CA ARG A 390 -5.71 5.72 -19.05
C ARG A 390 -6.38 6.56 -17.96
N PHE A 391 -5.92 6.39 -16.73
CA PHE A 391 -6.36 7.19 -15.59
C PHE A 391 -5.52 8.46 -15.47
N ASP A 392 -6.17 9.58 -15.15
CA ASP A 392 -5.49 10.86 -14.96
C ASP A 392 -4.66 10.88 -13.67
N LEU A 393 -5.16 10.20 -12.63
CA LEU A 393 -4.44 9.91 -11.38
C LEU A 393 -4.73 8.47 -10.96
N GLU A 394 -3.88 7.94 -10.09
CA GLU A 394 -4.07 6.62 -9.52
C GLU A 394 -5.42 6.49 -8.78
N PRO A 395 -6.28 5.52 -9.18
CA PRO A 395 -7.48 5.19 -8.43
C PRO A 395 -7.13 4.76 -7.01
N ARG A 396 -7.54 5.54 -6.00
CA ARG A 396 -7.24 5.23 -4.60
C ARG A 396 -8.17 4.12 -4.09
N PRO A 397 -7.70 3.12 -3.33
CA PRO A 397 -8.53 2.02 -2.86
C PRO A 397 -9.80 2.45 -2.12
N ILE A 398 -9.74 3.53 -1.33
CA ILE A 398 -10.90 4.06 -0.61
C ILE A 398 -11.96 4.64 -1.55
N ALA A 399 -11.53 5.29 -2.63
CA ALA A 399 -12.43 5.84 -3.65
C ALA A 399 -13.08 4.71 -4.46
N VAL A 400 -12.32 3.66 -4.80
CA VAL A 400 -12.84 2.46 -5.47
C VAL A 400 -13.91 1.77 -4.63
N LYS A 401 -13.68 1.61 -3.31
CA LYS A 401 -14.67 1.05 -2.37
C LYS A 401 -15.96 1.85 -2.32
N ARG A 402 -15.88 3.17 -2.09
CA ARG A 402 -17.06 4.05 -2.08
C ARG A 402 -17.80 4.05 -3.42
N LEU A 403 -17.06 4.04 -4.52
CA LEU A 403 -17.65 3.96 -5.85
C LEU A 403 -18.38 2.64 -6.09
N ALA A 404 -17.88 1.50 -5.58
CA ALA A 404 -18.56 0.22 -5.66
C ALA A 404 -19.94 0.24 -4.97
N GLU A 405 -20.04 0.88 -3.81
CA GLU A 405 -21.31 1.04 -3.09
C GLU A 405 -22.31 1.87 -3.90
N VAL A 406 -21.87 3.00 -4.47
CA VAL A 406 -22.71 3.86 -5.31
C VAL A 406 -23.13 3.18 -6.62
N LEU A 407 -22.23 2.42 -7.27
CA LEU A 407 -22.56 1.65 -8.48
C LEU A 407 -23.55 0.52 -8.17
N ALA A 408 -23.40 -0.17 -7.04
CA ALA A 408 -24.35 -1.18 -6.59
C ALA A 408 -25.72 -0.56 -6.28
N GLN A 409 -25.77 0.62 -5.68
CA GLN A 409 -27.02 1.37 -5.47
C GLN A 409 -27.65 1.79 -6.79
N ALA A 410 -26.86 2.33 -7.72
CA ALA A 410 -27.33 2.72 -9.05
C ALA A 410 -27.94 1.53 -9.80
N ALA A 411 -27.35 0.33 -9.66
CA ALA A 411 -27.84 -0.90 -10.28
C ALA A 411 -29.20 -1.34 -9.77
N GLN A 412 -29.59 -0.88 -8.57
CA GLN A 412 -30.87 -1.19 -7.93
C GLN A 412 -31.97 -0.18 -8.30
N GLN A 413 -31.63 0.97 -8.89
CA GLN A 413 -32.59 2.02 -9.25
C GLN A 413 -33.24 1.77 -10.62
N PRO A 414 -34.54 2.06 -10.79
CA PRO A 414 -35.19 2.08 -12.10
C PRO A 414 -34.46 3.06 -13.04
N GLY A 415 -33.79 2.52 -14.06
CA GLY A 415 -33.01 3.30 -15.02
C GLY A 415 -31.53 3.43 -14.70
N GLY A 416 -31.00 2.81 -13.63
CA GLY A 416 -29.55 2.73 -13.43
C GLY A 416 -28.88 4.05 -12.99
N ARG A 417 -29.65 4.98 -12.40
CA ARG A 417 -29.21 6.34 -12.08
C ARG A 417 -29.23 6.59 -10.57
N VAL A 418 -28.19 7.22 -10.05
CA VAL A 418 -28.11 7.64 -8.64
C VAL A 418 -27.49 9.02 -8.52
N GLU A 419 -27.93 9.80 -7.53
CA GLU A 419 -27.27 11.06 -7.17
C GLU A 419 -25.88 10.78 -6.61
N LEU A 420 -24.94 11.68 -6.91
CA LEU A 420 -23.56 11.50 -6.53
C LEU A 420 -23.08 12.60 -5.58
N GLU A 421 -22.56 12.18 -4.43
CA GLU A 421 -22.01 13.08 -3.42
C GLU A 421 -20.88 13.93 -3.99
N ALA A 422 -20.81 15.20 -3.56
CA ALA A 422 -19.81 16.13 -4.07
C ALA A 422 -18.37 15.66 -3.84
N THR A 423 -18.10 14.96 -2.74
CA THR A 423 -16.76 14.48 -2.38
C THR A 423 -16.27 13.30 -3.24
N LEU A 424 -17.18 12.52 -3.84
CA LEU A 424 -16.84 11.35 -4.66
C LEU A 424 -16.82 11.68 -6.16
N ARG A 425 -17.33 12.86 -6.55
CA ARG A 425 -17.55 13.23 -7.96
C ARG A 425 -16.31 13.19 -8.83
N ASP A 426 -15.23 13.77 -8.36
CA ASP A 426 -14.00 13.81 -9.15
C ASP A 426 -13.36 12.43 -9.28
N ASP A 427 -13.37 11.63 -8.20
CA ASP A 427 -12.88 10.25 -8.24
C ASP A 427 -13.76 9.39 -9.17
N ALA A 428 -15.10 9.50 -9.07
CA ALA A 428 -16.03 8.79 -9.95
C ALA A 428 -15.82 9.15 -11.42
N ARG A 429 -15.65 10.44 -11.74
CA ARG A 429 -15.41 10.94 -13.10
C ARG A 429 -14.09 10.43 -13.69
N ARG A 430 -13.07 10.24 -12.86
CA ARG A 430 -11.75 9.71 -13.26
C ARG A 430 -11.71 8.20 -13.43
N ILE A 431 -12.57 7.47 -12.72
CA ILE A 431 -12.56 5.99 -12.67
C ILE A 431 -13.66 5.38 -13.53
N ALA A 432 -14.93 5.70 -13.26
CA ALA A 432 -16.06 4.95 -13.82
C ALA A 432 -16.18 5.02 -15.35
N PRO A 433 -16.00 6.19 -16.01
CA PRO A 433 -16.03 6.26 -17.47
C PRO A 433 -14.86 5.53 -18.14
N LYS A 434 -13.66 5.59 -17.53
CA LYS A 434 -12.45 4.91 -18.04
C LYS A 434 -12.56 3.39 -17.97
N LEU A 435 -13.33 2.88 -17.01
CA LEU A 435 -13.68 1.47 -16.87
C LEU A 435 -14.97 1.09 -17.59
N GLU A 436 -15.61 1.98 -18.36
CA GLU A 436 -16.87 1.70 -19.07
C GLU A 436 -18.02 1.26 -18.13
N LEU A 437 -17.97 1.64 -16.85
CA LEU A 437 -18.98 1.25 -15.86
C LEU A 437 -20.17 2.20 -15.82
N ALA A 438 -19.90 3.50 -15.97
CA ALA A 438 -20.92 4.54 -15.85
C ALA A 438 -20.49 5.85 -16.53
N GLU A 439 -21.48 6.64 -16.92
CA GLU A 439 -21.32 8.06 -17.24
C GLU A 439 -21.52 8.89 -15.98
N VAL A 440 -20.68 9.91 -15.78
CA VAL A 440 -20.70 10.75 -14.58
C VAL A 440 -20.99 12.20 -15.00
N GLY A 441 -22.19 12.67 -14.68
CA GLY A 441 -22.60 14.06 -14.89
C GLY A 441 -22.24 14.97 -13.72
N GLU A 442 -22.86 16.15 -13.68
CA GLU A 442 -22.65 17.14 -12.60
C GLU A 442 -23.28 16.71 -11.27
N ALA A 443 -24.46 16.09 -11.29
CA ALA A 443 -25.20 15.73 -10.06
C ALA A 443 -25.45 14.22 -9.90
N ALA A 444 -25.32 13.44 -10.97
CA ALA A 444 -25.71 12.04 -10.97
C ALA A 444 -24.74 11.17 -11.78
N LEU A 445 -24.73 9.90 -11.43
CA LEU A 445 -24.06 8.83 -12.16
C LEU A 445 -25.09 7.94 -12.83
N GLN A 446 -24.82 7.54 -14.06
CA GLN A 446 -25.68 6.72 -14.90
C GLN A 446 -24.92 5.46 -15.34
N LEU A 447 -25.38 4.28 -14.95
CA LEU A 447 -24.70 3.03 -15.29
C LEU A 447 -24.77 2.71 -16.79
N ARG A 448 -23.68 2.18 -17.32
CA ARG A 448 -23.54 1.67 -18.68
C ARG A 448 -23.72 0.14 -18.76
N ASP A 449 -23.96 -0.36 -19.97
CA ASP A 449 -24.25 -1.78 -20.23
C ASP A 449 -23.08 -2.57 -20.83
N ASP A 450 -21.94 -1.93 -21.10
CA ASP A 450 -20.81 -2.51 -21.84
C ASP A 450 -20.36 -3.86 -21.26
N TRP A 451 -20.11 -3.91 -19.94
CA TRP A 451 -19.70 -5.13 -19.25
C TRP A 451 -20.81 -6.17 -19.14
N SER A 452 -22.06 -5.76 -18.97
CA SER A 452 -23.21 -6.68 -18.96
C SER A 452 -23.34 -7.39 -20.29
N GLN A 453 -23.22 -6.66 -21.41
CA GLN A 453 -23.24 -7.25 -22.74
C GLN A 453 -22.03 -8.13 -22.99
N HIS A 454 -20.84 -7.73 -22.52
CA HIS A 454 -19.62 -8.52 -22.64
C HIS A 454 -19.71 -9.86 -21.92
N PHE A 455 -20.03 -9.86 -20.62
CA PHE A 455 -20.16 -11.10 -19.87
C PHE A 455 -21.30 -11.98 -20.37
N ALA A 456 -22.41 -11.40 -20.83
CA ALA A 456 -23.48 -12.17 -21.47
C ALA A 456 -23.00 -12.91 -22.73
N ARG A 457 -22.17 -12.28 -23.58
CA ARG A 457 -21.56 -12.94 -24.75
C ARG A 457 -20.58 -14.05 -24.34
N CYS A 458 -19.80 -13.85 -23.28
CA CYS A 458 -18.88 -14.88 -22.77
C CYS A 458 -19.63 -16.08 -22.20
N LEU A 459 -20.68 -15.84 -21.40
CA LEU A 459 -21.56 -16.87 -20.85
C LEU A 459 -22.23 -17.70 -21.93
N ALA A 460 -22.71 -17.06 -23.00
CA ALA A 460 -23.33 -17.76 -24.13
C ALA A 460 -22.38 -18.72 -24.85
N ARG A 461 -21.05 -18.52 -24.76
CA ARG A 461 -20.03 -19.39 -25.37
C ARG A 461 -19.64 -20.59 -24.50
N GLN A 462 -19.83 -20.50 -23.18
CA GLN A 462 -19.40 -21.50 -22.19
C GLN A 462 -20.61 -22.10 -21.44
N SER A 463 -21.69 -22.38 -22.17
CA SER A 463 -22.95 -22.87 -21.61
C SER A 463 -22.76 -24.10 -20.71
N GLY A 464 -23.33 -24.07 -19.50
CA GLY A 464 -23.43 -25.25 -18.63
C GLY A 464 -23.23 -25.02 -17.14
N HIS A 465 -22.78 -23.84 -16.71
CA HIS A 465 -22.62 -23.49 -15.29
C HIS A 465 -22.63 -21.98 -15.05
N ASP A 466 -22.77 -21.58 -13.78
CA ASP A 466 -22.58 -20.20 -13.33
C ASP A 466 -21.08 -19.83 -13.36
N PRO A 467 -20.71 -18.61 -13.76
CA PRO A 467 -19.31 -18.22 -13.88
C PRO A 467 -18.66 -18.03 -12.51
N THR A 468 -17.42 -18.45 -12.38
CA THR A 468 -16.58 -18.17 -11.21
C THR A 468 -15.95 -16.77 -11.30
N VAL A 469 -15.53 -16.20 -10.16
CA VAL A 469 -14.76 -14.95 -10.13
C VAL A 469 -13.48 -15.08 -10.97
N ALA A 470 -12.79 -16.22 -10.91
CA ALA A 470 -11.63 -16.50 -11.76
C ALA A 470 -11.93 -16.35 -13.26
N GLU A 471 -13.08 -16.87 -13.70
CA GLU A 471 -13.50 -16.78 -15.10
C GLU A 471 -13.88 -15.35 -15.48
N LEU A 472 -14.59 -14.64 -14.61
CA LEU A 472 -14.92 -13.23 -14.82
C LEU A 472 -13.64 -12.39 -14.97
N ARG A 473 -12.64 -12.59 -14.08
CA ARG A 473 -11.33 -11.92 -14.15
C ARG A 473 -10.61 -12.23 -15.46
N ARG A 474 -10.60 -13.50 -15.88
CA ARG A 474 -10.05 -13.91 -17.20
C ARG A 474 -10.78 -13.24 -18.37
N TRP A 475 -12.09 -13.05 -18.28
CA TRP A 475 -12.88 -12.40 -19.32
C TRP A 475 -12.72 -10.88 -19.35
N LEU A 476 -12.31 -10.23 -18.24
CA LEU A 476 -11.95 -8.80 -18.24
C LEU A 476 -10.76 -8.51 -19.17
N ASP A 477 -9.88 -9.50 -19.35
CA ASP A 477 -8.70 -9.45 -20.22
C ASP A 477 -8.96 -9.95 -21.65
N GLN A 478 -10.24 -10.02 -22.06
CA GLN A 478 -10.65 -10.40 -23.42
C GLN A 478 -11.51 -9.30 -24.05
N PRO A 479 -11.39 -9.04 -25.38
CA PRO A 479 -10.49 -9.69 -26.33
C PRO A 479 -9.02 -9.30 -26.17
N GLU A 480 -8.76 -8.14 -25.58
CA GLU A 480 -7.44 -7.60 -25.34
C GLU A 480 -7.21 -7.49 -23.83
N ARG A 481 -5.99 -7.78 -23.39
CA ARG A 481 -5.65 -7.73 -21.96
C ARG A 481 -5.72 -6.30 -21.46
N ARG A 482 -6.41 -6.11 -20.34
CA ARG A 482 -6.48 -4.85 -19.62
C ARG A 482 -5.54 -4.84 -18.42
N GLY A 483 -5.25 -5.97 -17.78
CA GLY A 483 -4.33 -6.04 -16.63
C GLY A 483 -4.72 -5.16 -15.45
N LEU A 484 -6.02 -5.01 -15.19
CA LEU A 484 -6.52 -4.15 -14.12
C LEU A 484 -6.00 -4.63 -12.75
N ARG A 485 -5.80 -3.71 -11.81
CA ARG A 485 -5.53 -4.06 -10.40
C ARG A 485 -6.74 -4.78 -9.82
N GLU A 486 -6.52 -5.68 -8.88
CA GLU A 486 -7.56 -6.57 -8.34
C GLU A 486 -8.79 -5.80 -7.81
N ASP A 487 -8.58 -4.68 -7.12
CA ASP A 487 -9.65 -3.82 -6.64
C ASP A 487 -10.51 -3.20 -7.76
N LEU A 488 -9.91 -2.90 -8.92
CA LEU A 488 -10.64 -2.43 -10.09
C LEU A 488 -11.35 -3.57 -10.84
N GLN A 489 -10.78 -4.77 -10.85
CA GLN A 489 -11.48 -5.97 -11.35
C GLN A 489 -12.72 -6.25 -10.51
N ASP A 490 -12.56 -6.24 -9.19
CA ASP A 490 -13.64 -6.42 -8.21
C ASP A 490 -14.73 -5.36 -8.38
N LEU A 491 -14.35 -4.09 -8.62
CA LEU A 491 -15.31 -3.02 -8.91
C LEU A 491 -16.19 -3.35 -10.11
N VAL A 492 -15.59 -3.82 -11.22
CA VAL A 492 -16.33 -4.20 -12.43
C VAL A 492 -17.25 -5.39 -12.15
N ILE A 493 -16.72 -6.43 -11.49
CA ILE A 493 -17.46 -7.66 -11.17
C ILE A 493 -18.65 -7.36 -10.25
N LEU A 494 -18.44 -6.64 -9.14
CA LEU A 494 -19.50 -6.29 -8.20
C LEU A 494 -20.59 -5.43 -8.85
N THR A 495 -20.21 -4.51 -9.73
CA THR A 495 -21.18 -3.70 -10.50
C THR A 495 -22.04 -4.57 -11.41
N TRP A 496 -21.43 -5.52 -12.11
CA TRP A 496 -22.14 -6.47 -12.97
C TRP A 496 -23.06 -7.40 -12.18
N LEU A 497 -22.59 -7.94 -11.04
CA LEU A 497 -23.40 -8.78 -10.16
C LEU A 497 -24.65 -8.05 -9.68
N ALA A 498 -24.49 -6.81 -9.21
CA ALA A 498 -25.60 -5.98 -8.77
C ALA A 498 -26.60 -5.72 -9.91
N ARG A 499 -26.12 -5.41 -11.11
CA ARG A 499 -26.96 -5.10 -12.28
C ARG A 499 -27.73 -6.31 -12.83
N THR A 500 -27.16 -7.50 -12.69
CA THR A 500 -27.73 -8.74 -13.23
C THR A 500 -28.36 -9.64 -12.17
N ASN A 501 -28.60 -9.10 -10.97
CA ASN A 501 -29.22 -9.81 -9.83
C ASN A 501 -28.52 -11.14 -9.51
N ARG A 502 -27.19 -11.13 -9.53
CA ARG A 502 -26.36 -12.28 -9.16
C ARG A 502 -25.78 -12.09 -7.77
N SER A 503 -25.73 -13.18 -7.03
CA SER A 503 -25.08 -13.28 -5.73
C SER A 503 -23.90 -14.24 -5.81
N LEU A 504 -22.87 -13.99 -5.00
CA LEU A 504 -21.71 -14.87 -4.92
C LEU A 504 -21.98 -16.02 -3.95
N TYR A 505 -21.56 -17.21 -4.32
CA TYR A 505 -21.59 -18.40 -3.47
C TYR A 505 -20.20 -19.02 -3.39
N ARG A 506 -19.81 -19.46 -2.20
CA ARG A 506 -18.57 -20.18 -1.97
C ARG A 506 -18.87 -21.43 -1.18
N PHE A 507 -18.48 -22.60 -1.69
CA PHE A 507 -18.84 -23.91 -1.11
C PHE A 507 -20.35 -24.08 -0.84
N GLY A 508 -21.19 -23.53 -1.73
CA GLY A 508 -22.65 -23.59 -1.62
C GLY A 508 -23.28 -22.60 -0.63
N GLN A 509 -22.49 -21.82 0.10
CA GLN A 509 -22.98 -20.77 1.01
C GLN A 509 -22.90 -19.40 0.36
N LEU A 510 -23.84 -18.51 0.68
CA LEU A 510 -23.78 -17.12 0.23
C LEU A 510 -22.49 -16.47 0.74
N PHE A 511 -21.73 -15.85 -0.17
CA PHE A 511 -20.52 -15.11 0.13
C PHE A 511 -20.75 -13.62 -0.16
N ARG A 512 -20.47 -12.76 0.84
CA ARG A 512 -20.51 -11.31 0.64
C ARG A 512 -19.11 -10.81 0.33
N GLY A 513 -18.85 -10.63 -0.97
CA GLY A 513 -17.64 -10.01 -1.46
C GLY A 513 -17.68 -8.48 -1.35
N GLY A 514 -16.51 -7.88 -1.22
CA GLY A 514 -16.30 -6.44 -1.34
C GLY A 514 -14.99 -6.18 -2.07
N VAL A 515 -14.74 -4.95 -2.48
CA VAL A 515 -13.51 -4.61 -3.22
C VAL A 515 -12.25 -5.02 -2.45
N GLY A 516 -11.40 -5.83 -3.09
CA GLY A 516 -10.21 -6.46 -2.52
C GLY A 516 -10.49 -7.74 -1.71
N GLN A 517 -11.72 -8.26 -1.78
CA GLN A 517 -12.22 -9.41 -1.02
C GLN A 517 -13.16 -10.26 -1.89
N LEU A 518 -12.74 -10.59 -3.11
CA LEU A 518 -13.42 -11.56 -3.98
C LEU A 518 -12.49 -12.75 -4.28
N PRO A 519 -12.63 -13.87 -3.54
CA PRO A 519 -11.94 -15.11 -3.86
C PRO A 519 -12.31 -15.64 -5.25
N ASP A 520 -11.32 -16.17 -5.96
CA ASP A 520 -11.44 -16.70 -7.32
C ASP A 520 -12.41 -17.89 -7.44
N ASP A 521 -12.58 -18.66 -6.36
CA ASP A 521 -13.44 -19.85 -6.25
C ASP A 521 -14.92 -19.53 -5.98
N CYS A 522 -15.30 -18.26 -5.88
CA CYS A 522 -16.70 -17.86 -5.72
C CYS A 522 -17.47 -17.98 -7.05
N GLU A 523 -18.65 -18.58 -7.02
CA GLU A 523 -19.58 -18.72 -8.15
C GLU A 523 -20.63 -17.61 -8.14
N ALA A 524 -20.86 -16.97 -9.28
CA ALA A 524 -21.83 -15.91 -9.46
C ALA A 524 -23.19 -16.44 -9.96
N ARG A 525 -24.13 -16.68 -9.04
CA ARG A 525 -25.41 -17.32 -9.33
C ARG A 525 -26.55 -16.33 -9.44
N GLU A 526 -27.34 -16.43 -10.50
CA GLU A 526 -28.54 -15.60 -10.69
C GLU A 526 -29.59 -15.91 -9.62
N GLN A 527 -30.12 -14.88 -8.99
CA GLN A 527 -31.14 -15.02 -7.96
C GLN A 527 -32.53 -14.80 -8.54
N PRO A 528 -33.49 -15.71 -8.29
CA PRO A 528 -34.89 -15.40 -8.58
C PRO A 528 -35.31 -14.23 -7.69
N LEU A 529 -35.83 -13.16 -8.31
CA LEU A 529 -36.39 -12.03 -7.59
C LEU A 529 -37.89 -12.23 -7.34
N PRO A 530 -38.40 -11.89 -6.15
CA PRO A 530 -39.85 -11.84 -5.88
C PRO A 530 -40.52 -10.76 -6.73
N ASP A 531 -41.83 -10.84 -6.86
CA ASP A 531 -42.58 -9.78 -7.51
C ASP A 531 -42.52 -8.46 -6.70
N ALA A 532 -42.90 -7.34 -7.34
CA ALA A 532 -42.80 -6.03 -6.71
C ALA A 532 -43.68 -5.89 -5.46
N ALA A 533 -44.89 -6.46 -5.50
CA ALA A 533 -45.87 -6.30 -4.45
C ALA A 533 -45.49 -7.13 -3.22
N ASP A 534 -45.06 -8.37 -3.44
CA ASP A 534 -44.56 -9.26 -2.39
C ASP A 534 -43.29 -8.68 -1.74
N TRP A 535 -42.37 -8.12 -2.53
CA TRP A 535 -41.20 -7.44 -2.00
C TRP A 535 -41.56 -6.27 -1.07
N GLU A 536 -42.40 -5.35 -1.55
CA GLU A 536 -42.79 -4.16 -0.79
C GLU A 536 -43.52 -4.54 0.52
N LYS A 537 -44.43 -5.52 0.44
CA LYS A 537 -45.15 -6.02 1.61
C LYS A 537 -44.20 -6.68 2.61
N ALA A 538 -43.31 -7.56 2.14
CA ALA A 538 -42.35 -8.26 3.01
C ALA A 538 -41.37 -7.30 3.68
N VAL A 539 -40.83 -6.33 2.93
CA VAL A 539 -39.88 -5.34 3.45
C VAL A 539 -40.54 -4.41 4.47
N THR A 540 -41.78 -3.98 4.23
CA THR A 540 -42.55 -3.17 5.18
C THR A 540 -42.80 -3.93 6.49
N LEU A 541 -43.29 -5.17 6.41
CA LEU A 541 -43.52 -6.01 7.59
C LEU A 541 -42.20 -6.39 8.29
N GLY A 542 -41.16 -6.67 7.51
CA GLY A 542 -39.81 -6.99 8.01
C GLY A 542 -39.18 -5.83 8.76
N GLY A 543 -39.37 -4.59 8.28
CA GLY A 543 -38.96 -3.37 8.98
C GLY A 543 -39.57 -3.25 10.38
N GLU A 544 -40.82 -3.68 10.52
CA GLU A 544 -41.59 -3.56 11.76
C GLU A 544 -41.33 -4.72 12.75
N LEU A 545 -41.08 -5.94 12.24
CA LEU A 545 -41.04 -7.16 13.06
C LEU A 545 -39.65 -7.81 13.17
N LEU A 546 -38.78 -7.58 12.19
CA LEU A 546 -37.46 -8.21 12.10
C LEU A 546 -36.34 -7.22 12.45
N ASP A 547 -36.13 -6.21 11.60
CA ASP A 547 -35.09 -5.20 11.72
C ASP A 547 -35.52 -3.92 10.96
N PRO A 548 -35.54 -2.74 11.60
CA PRO A 548 -35.92 -1.48 10.94
C PRO A 548 -35.14 -1.16 9.67
N LEU A 549 -33.89 -1.61 9.55
CA LEU A 549 -33.05 -1.38 8.37
C LEU A 549 -33.58 -2.11 7.13
N VAL A 550 -34.39 -3.15 7.31
CA VAL A 550 -34.98 -3.91 6.20
C VAL A 550 -35.91 -3.04 5.36
N ALA A 551 -36.64 -2.09 5.96
CA ALA A 551 -37.62 -1.23 5.29
C ALA A 551 -37.05 -0.44 4.09
N GLY A 552 -35.74 -0.17 4.09
CA GLY A 552 -35.05 0.56 3.02
C GLY A 552 -34.40 -0.31 1.96
N LEU A 553 -34.58 -1.64 2.00
CA LEU A 553 -33.94 -2.55 1.05
C LEU A 553 -34.62 -2.52 -0.32
N TYR A 554 -33.78 -2.49 -1.36
CA TYR A 554 -34.25 -2.56 -2.75
C TYR A 554 -34.40 -3.99 -3.24
N ARG A 555 -35.37 -4.20 -4.12
CA ARG A 555 -35.69 -5.50 -4.75
C ARG A 555 -34.55 -5.95 -5.67
N SER A 556 -33.59 -6.65 -5.08
CA SER A 556 -32.34 -7.07 -5.71
C SER A 556 -31.75 -8.28 -4.99
N ALA A 557 -30.79 -8.96 -5.62
CA ALA A 557 -30.10 -10.10 -5.00
C ALA A 557 -29.37 -9.71 -3.68
N PRO A 558 -28.64 -8.58 -3.58
CA PRO A 558 -28.09 -8.11 -2.31
C PRO A 558 -29.17 -7.78 -1.27
N GLY A 559 -30.31 -7.22 -1.71
CA GLY A 559 -31.46 -6.96 -0.84
C GLY A 559 -32.02 -8.25 -0.24
N LEU A 560 -32.22 -9.28 -1.05
CA LEU A 560 -32.70 -10.61 -0.61
C LEU A 560 -31.81 -11.19 0.49
N ALA A 561 -30.49 -11.16 0.26
CA ALA A 561 -29.52 -11.63 1.23
C ALA A 561 -29.55 -10.84 2.56
N GLN A 562 -29.75 -9.52 2.50
CA GLN A 562 -29.86 -8.66 3.68
C GLN A 562 -31.13 -8.95 4.48
N PHE A 563 -32.25 -9.11 3.79
CA PHE A 563 -33.51 -9.54 4.39
C PHE A 563 -33.36 -10.90 5.08
N ALA A 564 -32.79 -11.88 4.37
CA ALA A 564 -32.61 -13.24 4.87
C ALA A 564 -31.75 -13.29 6.14
N GLN A 565 -30.69 -12.47 6.18
CA GLN A 565 -29.84 -12.34 7.36
C GLN A 565 -30.59 -11.74 8.55
N ALA A 566 -31.35 -10.65 8.34
CA ALA A 566 -32.15 -10.02 9.38
C ALA A 566 -33.20 -10.99 9.94
N ALA A 567 -33.90 -11.72 9.07
CA ALA A 567 -34.88 -12.74 9.45
C ALA A 567 -34.24 -13.85 10.29
N ARG A 568 -33.15 -14.47 9.81
CA ARG A 568 -32.46 -15.55 10.52
C ARG A 568 -31.88 -15.11 11.86
N LYS A 569 -31.31 -13.90 11.92
CA LYS A 569 -30.82 -13.31 13.17
C LYS A 569 -31.97 -13.13 14.17
N ARG A 570 -33.08 -12.55 13.73
CA ARG A 570 -34.27 -12.36 14.56
C ARG A 570 -34.80 -13.66 15.13
N ILE A 571 -34.91 -14.70 14.31
CA ILE A 571 -35.37 -16.04 14.71
C ILE A 571 -34.42 -16.62 15.77
N LYS A 572 -33.11 -16.56 15.53
CA LYS A 572 -32.11 -17.05 16.47
C LYS A 572 -32.18 -16.35 17.84
N ASP A 573 -32.33 -15.03 17.83
CA ASP A 573 -32.32 -14.22 19.05
C ASP A 573 -33.65 -14.31 19.82
N SER A 574 -34.78 -14.37 19.12
CA SER A 574 -36.12 -14.27 19.72
C SER A 574 -36.88 -15.60 19.81
N GLY A 575 -36.52 -16.62 19.03
CA GLY A 575 -37.21 -17.91 18.98
C GLY A 575 -37.29 -18.65 20.33
N PRO A 576 -36.16 -18.84 21.05
CA PRO A 576 -36.18 -19.47 22.37
C PRO A 576 -37.01 -18.70 23.41
N LEU A 577 -36.99 -17.37 23.34
CA LEU A 577 -37.75 -16.49 24.23
C LEU A 577 -39.24 -16.55 23.95
N LEU A 578 -39.64 -16.59 22.67
CA LEU A 578 -41.03 -16.76 22.26
C LEU A 578 -41.58 -18.12 22.71
N ALA A 579 -40.77 -19.18 22.64
CA ALA A 579 -41.13 -20.49 23.18
C ALA A 579 -41.29 -20.47 24.72
N ALA A 580 -40.44 -19.72 25.44
CA ALA A 580 -40.58 -19.54 26.89
C ALA A 580 -41.84 -18.76 27.26
N TYR A 581 -42.13 -17.67 26.53
CA TYR A 581 -43.35 -16.89 26.70
C TYR A 581 -44.61 -17.72 26.46
N LEU A 582 -44.63 -18.56 25.41
CA LEU A 582 -45.74 -19.49 25.16
C LEU A 582 -45.96 -20.47 26.33
N ARG A 583 -44.89 -21.05 26.87
CA ARG A 583 -44.98 -21.92 28.05
C ARG A 583 -45.54 -21.19 29.26
N LEU A 584 -45.14 -19.93 29.45
CA LEU A 584 -45.64 -19.08 30.54
C LEU A 584 -47.15 -18.80 30.38
N ILE A 585 -47.61 -18.49 29.16
CA ILE A 585 -49.05 -18.32 28.87
C ILE A 585 -49.82 -19.62 29.15
N ASP A 586 -49.31 -20.76 28.69
CA ASP A 586 -49.95 -22.06 28.93
C ASP A 586 -50.05 -22.38 30.42
N GLN A 587 -49.00 -22.12 31.19
CA GLN A 587 -49.00 -22.28 32.64
C GLN A 587 -50.01 -21.34 33.30
N LEU A 588 -50.06 -20.08 32.88
CA LEU A 588 -50.98 -19.10 33.45
C LEU A 588 -52.45 -19.43 33.17
N LEU A 589 -52.77 -19.84 31.94
CA LEU A 589 -54.13 -20.28 31.57
C LEU A 589 -54.57 -21.50 32.38
N ALA A 590 -53.66 -22.47 32.56
CA ALA A 590 -53.93 -23.66 33.37
C ALA A 590 -54.11 -23.31 34.86
N LEU A 591 -53.21 -22.50 35.43
CA LEU A 591 -53.24 -22.12 36.83
C LEU A 591 -54.42 -21.24 37.19
N THR A 592 -54.95 -20.43 36.27
CA THR A 592 -56.11 -19.56 36.54
C THR A 592 -57.44 -20.21 36.20
N HIS A 593 -57.45 -21.39 35.56
CA HIS A 593 -58.64 -21.98 34.96
C HIS A 593 -59.41 -20.98 34.07
N ALA A 594 -58.68 -20.12 33.34
CA ALA A 594 -59.25 -18.97 32.63
C ALA A 594 -60.40 -19.34 31.68
N GLU A 595 -60.31 -20.47 30.99
CA GLU A 595 -61.35 -20.96 30.08
C GLU A 595 -62.64 -21.35 30.81
N SER A 596 -62.55 -21.86 32.03
CA SER A 596 -63.71 -22.18 32.87
C SER A 596 -64.27 -20.94 33.56
N LEU A 597 -63.40 -20.00 33.93
CA LEU A 597 -63.74 -18.75 34.63
C LEU A 597 -64.37 -17.71 33.68
N LEU A 598 -63.95 -17.69 32.42
CA LEU A 598 -64.37 -16.74 31.39
C LEU A 598 -64.67 -17.46 30.05
N PRO A 599 -65.69 -18.34 29.99
CA PRO A 599 -65.93 -19.25 28.86
C PRO A 599 -66.32 -18.56 27.54
N GLN A 600 -66.68 -17.28 27.57
CA GLN A 600 -67.02 -16.51 26.37
C GLN A 600 -65.84 -15.73 25.78
N GLN A 601 -64.66 -15.75 26.42
CA GLN A 601 -63.47 -15.03 25.95
C GLN A 601 -62.51 -15.98 25.24
N ALA A 602 -62.09 -15.61 24.02
CA ALA A 602 -61.07 -16.34 23.28
C ALA A 602 -59.67 -16.08 23.86
N ALA A 603 -58.79 -17.09 23.80
CA ALA A 603 -57.39 -16.99 24.22
C ALA A 603 -56.53 -16.26 23.17
N LEU A 604 -56.83 -14.98 22.93
CA LEU A 604 -56.22 -14.14 21.90
C LEU A 604 -54.69 -14.06 22.03
N ARG A 605 -54.16 -13.92 23.25
CA ARG A 605 -52.71 -13.88 23.51
C ARG A 605 -52.00 -15.16 23.10
N LYS A 606 -52.54 -16.32 23.51
CA LYS A 606 -52.00 -17.63 23.13
C LYS A 606 -52.07 -17.81 21.61
N GLY A 607 -53.20 -17.44 20.99
CA GLY A 607 -53.37 -17.48 19.54
C GLY A 607 -52.31 -16.66 18.80
N ALA A 608 -52.09 -15.41 19.22
CA ALA A 608 -51.09 -14.53 18.60
C ALA A 608 -49.66 -15.03 18.78
N ALA A 609 -49.27 -15.42 19.99
CA ALA A 609 -47.93 -15.96 20.25
C ALA A 609 -47.68 -17.26 19.48
N THR A 610 -48.71 -18.10 19.31
CA THR A 610 -48.64 -19.33 18.50
C THR A 610 -48.44 -18.99 17.02
N HIS A 611 -49.18 -18.01 16.49
CA HIS A 611 -49.04 -17.56 15.11
C HIS A 611 -47.63 -17.01 14.81
N LEU A 612 -47.05 -16.24 15.74
CA LEU A 612 -45.67 -15.75 15.62
C LEU A 612 -44.64 -16.89 15.63
N ARG A 613 -44.83 -17.89 16.49
CA ARG A 613 -43.98 -19.08 16.53
C ARG A 613 -44.05 -19.84 15.22
N ASP A 614 -45.25 -20.04 14.67
CA ASP A 614 -45.45 -20.77 13.41
C ASP A 614 -44.83 -20.03 12.23
N TRP A 615 -44.92 -18.70 12.22
CA TRP A 615 -44.21 -17.88 11.24
C TRP A 615 -42.69 -18.03 11.36
N PHE A 616 -42.13 -17.97 12.57
CA PHE A 616 -40.70 -18.20 12.78
C PHE A 616 -40.26 -19.60 12.35
N ALA A 617 -41.04 -20.63 12.65
CA ALA A 617 -40.77 -22.00 12.21
C ALA A 617 -40.82 -22.14 10.68
N ALA A 618 -41.77 -21.48 10.02
CA ALA A 618 -41.86 -21.46 8.56
C ALA A 618 -40.64 -20.77 7.92
N LEU A 619 -40.20 -19.63 8.48
CA LEU A 619 -39.00 -18.94 8.03
C LEU A 619 -37.72 -19.75 8.30
N GLU A 620 -37.62 -20.45 9.43
CA GLU A 620 -36.46 -21.29 9.76
C GLU A 620 -36.35 -22.51 8.83
N ALA A 621 -37.48 -23.07 8.40
CA ALA A 621 -37.53 -24.18 7.45
C ALA A 621 -37.16 -23.77 6.01
N ALA A 622 -37.20 -22.48 5.68
CA ALA A 622 -36.90 -21.98 4.34
C ALA A 622 -35.39 -21.99 4.05
N THR A 623 -35.01 -22.66 2.97
CA THR A 623 -33.61 -22.77 2.55
C THR A 623 -33.19 -21.66 1.57
N ALA A 624 -34.08 -21.27 0.66
CA ALA A 624 -33.84 -20.20 -0.30
C ALA A 624 -34.22 -18.82 0.26
N GLU A 625 -33.44 -17.80 -0.11
CA GLU A 625 -33.67 -16.41 0.34
C GLU A 625 -34.98 -15.83 -0.23
N PHE A 626 -35.32 -16.23 -1.45
CA PHE A 626 -36.59 -15.91 -2.10
C PHE A 626 -37.81 -16.39 -1.29
N ASP A 627 -37.73 -17.59 -0.69
CA ASP A 627 -38.84 -18.16 0.07
C ASP A 627 -39.12 -17.35 1.35
N LEU A 628 -38.08 -16.76 1.97
CA LEU A 628 -38.23 -15.92 3.16
C LEU A 628 -39.05 -14.65 2.88
N ILE A 629 -38.86 -14.05 1.70
CA ILE A 629 -39.69 -12.92 1.25
C ILE A 629 -41.11 -13.39 1.00
N THR A 630 -41.27 -14.47 0.24
CA THR A 630 -42.60 -15.00 -0.11
C THR A 630 -43.42 -15.35 1.12
N LEU A 631 -42.80 -15.98 2.13
CA LEU A 631 -43.44 -16.31 3.40
C LEU A 631 -43.80 -15.07 4.22
N SER A 632 -42.95 -14.05 4.19
CA SER A 632 -43.18 -12.78 4.88
C SER A 632 -44.26 -11.94 4.21
N ALA A 633 -44.33 -11.93 2.87
CA ALA A 633 -45.38 -11.27 2.09
C ALA A 633 -46.76 -11.93 2.28
N ARG A 634 -46.79 -13.26 2.36
CA ARG A 634 -48.01 -14.03 2.61
C ARG A 634 -48.52 -13.90 4.04
N LEU A 635 -47.72 -13.37 4.96
CA LEU A 635 -48.15 -13.11 6.33
C LEU A 635 -49.16 -11.95 6.31
N ASP A 636 -50.45 -12.28 6.30
CA ASP A 636 -51.52 -11.31 6.33
C ASP A 636 -51.94 -11.03 7.77
N LEU A 637 -51.29 -10.05 8.39
CA LEU A 637 -51.62 -9.63 9.75
C LEU A 637 -52.66 -8.51 9.71
N ALA A 638 -53.83 -8.76 10.30
CA ALA A 638 -54.74 -7.68 10.67
C ALA A 638 -54.04 -6.68 11.60
N ALA A 639 -54.48 -5.42 11.61
CA ALA A 639 -53.86 -4.35 12.38
C ALA A 639 -53.69 -4.69 13.88
N GLU A 640 -54.67 -5.38 14.47
CA GLU A 640 -54.65 -5.83 15.86
C GLU A 640 -53.54 -6.85 16.13
N LEU A 641 -53.33 -7.79 15.21
CA LEU A 641 -52.31 -8.83 15.34
C LEU A 641 -50.90 -8.28 15.10
N LEU A 642 -50.77 -7.27 14.23
CA LEU A 642 -49.51 -6.54 14.05
C LEU A 642 -49.15 -5.72 15.30
N ALA A 643 -50.12 -5.02 15.91
CA ALA A 643 -49.93 -4.30 17.16
C ALA A 643 -49.52 -5.25 18.30
N GLU A 644 -50.17 -6.42 18.38
CA GLU A 644 -49.80 -7.46 19.33
C GLU A 644 -48.38 -7.99 19.09
N ALA A 645 -48.01 -8.28 17.84
CA ALA A 645 -46.68 -8.75 17.50
C ALA A 645 -45.60 -7.75 17.93
N LYS A 646 -45.82 -6.45 17.68
CA LYS A 646 -44.92 -5.37 18.11
C LYS A 646 -44.81 -5.30 19.65
N ALA A 647 -45.93 -5.39 20.37
CA ALA A 647 -45.94 -5.36 21.83
C ALA A 647 -45.18 -6.56 22.43
N VAL A 648 -45.48 -7.78 21.94
CA VAL A 648 -44.79 -9.00 22.35
C VAL A 648 -43.29 -8.88 22.08
N PHE A 649 -42.89 -8.49 20.87
CA PHE A 649 -41.48 -8.36 20.51
C PHE A 649 -40.74 -7.25 21.28
N GLY A 650 -41.43 -6.16 21.63
CA GLY A 650 -40.87 -5.08 22.44
C GLY A 650 -40.60 -5.49 23.90
N ALA A 651 -41.44 -6.36 24.46
CA ALA A 651 -41.33 -6.82 25.85
C ALA A 651 -40.83 -8.27 26.00
N LEU A 652 -40.45 -8.94 24.90
CA LEU A 652 -40.26 -10.40 24.86
C LEU A 652 -39.28 -10.94 25.89
N HIS A 653 -38.18 -10.21 26.13
CA HIS A 653 -37.16 -10.59 27.11
C HIS A 653 -37.70 -10.62 28.54
N GLU A 654 -38.51 -9.63 28.91
CA GLU A 654 -39.11 -9.53 30.23
C GLU A 654 -40.27 -10.52 30.37
N LEU A 655 -41.10 -10.63 29.34
CA LEU A 655 -42.21 -11.59 29.28
C LEU A 655 -41.75 -13.05 29.40
N ALA A 656 -40.65 -13.41 28.74
CA ALA A 656 -40.08 -14.75 28.82
C ALA A 656 -39.47 -15.08 30.19
N ARG A 657 -39.19 -14.08 31.03
CA ARG A 657 -38.63 -14.22 32.38
C ARG A 657 -39.63 -13.87 33.49
N ALA A 658 -40.88 -13.60 33.14
CA ALA A 658 -41.88 -13.22 34.12
C ALA A 658 -42.00 -14.28 35.20
N ASP A 659 -41.93 -13.85 36.46
CA ASP A 659 -42.02 -14.76 37.60
C ASP A 659 -43.49 -15.11 37.87
N LEU A 660 -43.86 -16.36 37.61
CA LEU A 660 -45.15 -16.89 38.03
C LEU A 660 -45.03 -17.37 39.47
N ARG A 661 -45.99 -16.99 40.33
CA ARG A 661 -46.13 -17.53 41.69
C ARG A 661 -47.31 -18.51 41.81
N PRO A 662 -47.16 -19.78 41.34
CA PRO A 662 -48.24 -20.78 41.37
C PRO A 662 -48.86 -20.96 42.74
N SER A 663 -48.06 -20.94 43.81
CA SER A 663 -48.54 -21.10 45.19
C SER A 663 -49.47 -19.96 45.61
N LEU A 664 -49.16 -18.72 45.22
CA LEU A 664 -50.00 -17.57 45.53
C LEU A 664 -51.33 -17.66 44.76
N ILE A 665 -51.30 -18.06 43.49
CA ILE A 665 -52.50 -18.30 42.68
C ILE A 665 -53.38 -19.38 43.32
N GLN A 666 -52.79 -20.51 43.71
CA GLN A 666 -53.49 -21.60 44.40
C GLN A 666 -54.11 -21.15 45.74
N HIS A 667 -53.40 -20.35 46.54
CA HIS A 667 -53.97 -19.84 47.79
C HIS A 667 -55.19 -18.95 47.53
N VAL A 668 -55.15 -18.07 46.53
CA VAL A 668 -56.31 -17.23 46.17
C VAL A 668 -57.46 -18.09 45.63
N GLN A 669 -57.18 -19.17 44.90
CA GLN A 669 -58.20 -20.14 44.46
C GLN A 669 -58.90 -20.82 45.63
N VAL A 670 -58.14 -21.33 46.60
CA VAL A 670 -58.72 -21.96 47.80
C VAL A 670 -59.61 -20.97 48.57
N ILE A 671 -59.21 -19.68 48.64
CA ILE A 671 -60.02 -18.64 49.29
C ILE A 671 -61.31 -18.36 48.50
N ALA A 672 -61.23 -18.34 47.17
CA ALA A 672 -62.40 -18.17 46.30
C ALA A 672 -63.40 -19.34 46.44
N GLU A 673 -62.92 -20.56 46.63
CA GLU A 673 -63.73 -21.78 46.79
C GLU A 673 -64.28 -21.95 48.22
N GLY A 674 -63.58 -21.46 49.24
CA GLY A 674 -63.87 -21.69 50.66
C GLY A 674 -65.11 -20.97 51.22
N GLY A 675 -65.74 -20.08 50.44
CA GLY A 675 -66.93 -19.31 50.84
C GLY A 675 -66.65 -18.20 51.89
N GLY A 676 -67.64 -17.33 52.11
CA GLY A 676 -67.54 -16.20 53.06
C GLY A 676 -67.22 -14.85 52.41
N GLU A 677 -66.95 -13.83 53.23
CA GLU A 677 -66.81 -12.43 52.77
C GLU A 677 -65.58 -12.18 51.87
N PHE A 678 -64.56 -13.04 51.94
CA PHE A 678 -63.32 -12.93 51.16
C PHE A 678 -63.35 -13.70 49.83
N ALA A 679 -64.37 -14.55 49.61
CA ALA A 679 -64.48 -15.36 48.40
C ALA A 679 -64.74 -14.50 47.15
N SER A 680 -65.66 -13.53 47.22
CA SER A 680 -65.96 -12.64 46.09
C SER A 680 -64.77 -11.76 45.68
N PRO A 681 -64.04 -11.10 46.62
CA PRO A 681 -62.77 -10.43 46.30
C PRO A 681 -61.73 -11.36 45.65
N ALA A 682 -61.55 -12.58 46.16
CA ALA A 682 -60.61 -13.56 45.60
C ALA A 682 -60.98 -13.96 44.16
N SER A 683 -62.27 -14.22 43.89
CA SER A 683 -62.77 -14.49 42.54
C SER A 683 -62.53 -13.31 41.60
N GLY A 684 -62.70 -12.06 42.08
CA GLY A 684 -62.42 -10.86 41.29
C GLY A 684 -60.95 -10.73 40.88
N ILE A 685 -60.03 -11.01 41.82
CA ILE A 685 -58.58 -11.00 41.56
C ILE A 685 -58.22 -12.07 40.52
N LEU A 686 -58.74 -13.29 40.66
CA LEU A 686 -58.51 -14.38 39.70
C LEU A 686 -59.11 -14.09 38.33
N ALA A 687 -60.30 -13.51 38.27
CA ALA A 687 -60.94 -13.10 37.02
C ALA A 687 -60.13 -12.04 36.28
N SER A 688 -59.55 -11.06 37.01
CA SER A 688 -58.68 -10.05 36.41
C SER A 688 -57.38 -10.65 35.84
N LEU A 689 -56.76 -11.60 36.54
CA LEU A 689 -55.56 -12.28 36.05
C LEU A 689 -55.88 -13.20 34.86
N ALA A 690 -56.99 -13.93 34.91
CA ALA A 690 -57.49 -14.75 33.81
C ALA A 690 -57.79 -13.90 32.56
N GLN A 691 -58.42 -12.74 32.72
CA GLN A 691 -58.69 -11.80 31.64
C GLN A 691 -57.38 -11.30 31.00
N ALA A 692 -56.39 -10.95 31.81
CA ALA A 692 -55.08 -10.57 31.32
C ALA A 692 -54.38 -11.72 30.58
N ALA A 693 -54.57 -12.98 30.99
CA ALA A 693 -53.99 -14.14 30.30
C ALA A 693 -54.63 -14.40 28.91
N LEU A 694 -55.90 -14.04 28.73
CA LEU A 694 -56.65 -14.26 27.50
C LEU A 694 -56.46 -13.12 26.48
N ARG A 695 -56.41 -11.86 26.94
CA ARG A 695 -56.36 -10.66 26.06
C ARG A 695 -54.94 -10.34 25.61
N TYR A 696 -54.85 -9.63 24.48
CA TYR A 696 -53.59 -9.20 23.87
C TYR A 696 -52.66 -8.48 24.85
N GLU A 697 -51.35 -8.67 24.68
CA GLU A 697 -50.28 -7.96 25.39
C GLU A 697 -50.42 -6.44 25.25
N TYR A 698 -50.72 -5.92 24.04
CA TYR A 698 -50.84 -4.47 23.83
C TYR A 698 -52.03 -3.82 24.57
N VAL A 699 -52.96 -4.62 25.08
CA VAL A 699 -54.18 -4.13 25.74
C VAL A 699 -54.00 -4.05 27.26
N ASP A 700 -53.65 -5.17 27.89
CA ASP A 700 -53.64 -5.27 29.36
C ASP A 700 -52.23 -5.38 29.96
N GLY A 701 -51.20 -5.75 29.17
CA GLY A 701 -49.81 -5.92 29.61
C GLY A 701 -49.60 -7.01 30.67
N LEU A 702 -48.98 -8.14 30.32
CA LEU A 702 -48.91 -9.29 31.24
C LEU A 702 -48.12 -8.99 32.52
N LEU A 703 -47.00 -8.28 32.41
CA LEU A 703 -46.14 -7.99 33.56
C LEU A 703 -46.84 -7.10 34.58
N ALA A 704 -47.59 -6.10 34.10
CA ALA A 704 -48.39 -5.23 34.95
C ALA A 704 -49.51 -6.01 35.64
N ALA A 705 -50.18 -6.90 34.90
CA ALA A 705 -51.23 -7.76 35.45
C ALA A 705 -50.70 -8.72 36.53
N LEU A 706 -49.52 -9.32 36.33
CA LEU A 706 -48.88 -10.18 37.33
C LEU A 706 -48.50 -9.41 38.59
N ALA A 707 -47.88 -8.23 38.45
CA ALA A 707 -47.51 -7.39 39.60
C ALA A 707 -48.75 -6.93 40.39
N ARG A 708 -49.82 -6.54 39.69
CA ARG A 708 -51.10 -6.18 40.29
C ARG A 708 -51.72 -7.35 41.04
N PHE A 709 -51.74 -8.53 40.42
CA PHE A 709 -52.23 -9.76 41.05
C PHE A 709 -51.47 -10.05 42.36
N GLU A 710 -50.14 -9.97 42.35
CA GLU A 710 -49.35 -10.20 43.56
C GLU A 710 -49.69 -9.21 44.67
N GLN A 711 -49.84 -7.93 44.33
CA GLN A 711 -50.20 -6.90 45.30
C GLN A 711 -51.57 -7.15 45.92
N GLU A 712 -52.59 -7.38 45.09
CA GLU A 712 -53.98 -7.60 45.53
C GLU A 712 -54.12 -8.90 46.32
N ALA A 713 -53.45 -9.98 45.89
CA ALA A 713 -53.44 -11.26 46.59
C ALA A 713 -52.79 -11.16 47.98
N ASN A 714 -51.66 -10.46 48.11
CA ASN A 714 -51.01 -10.25 49.41
C ASN A 714 -51.85 -9.37 50.34
N GLN A 715 -52.54 -8.35 49.82
CA GLN A 715 -53.47 -7.54 50.60
C GLN A 715 -54.65 -8.36 51.13
N LEU A 716 -55.20 -9.24 50.29
CA LEU A 716 -56.26 -10.17 50.68
C LEU A 716 -55.80 -11.11 51.81
N LEU A 717 -54.62 -11.72 51.67
CA LEU A 717 -54.03 -12.58 52.71
C LEU A 717 -53.78 -11.83 54.02
N ALA A 718 -53.29 -10.59 53.95
CA ALA A 718 -53.09 -9.75 55.12
C ALA A 718 -54.41 -9.37 55.81
N ALA A 719 -55.48 -9.11 55.05
CA ALA A 719 -56.81 -8.84 55.60
C ALA A 719 -57.40 -10.05 56.33
N ILE A 720 -57.22 -11.25 55.76
CA ILE A 720 -57.62 -12.53 56.39
C ILE A 720 -56.85 -12.72 57.71
N ALA A 721 -55.52 -12.53 57.69
CA ALA A 721 -54.69 -12.69 58.89
C ALA A 721 -55.05 -11.70 60.01
N ARG A 722 -55.34 -10.43 59.68
CA ARG A 722 -55.77 -9.41 60.66
C ARG A 722 -57.10 -9.73 61.33
N ARG A 723 -58.00 -10.44 60.65
CA ARG A 723 -59.31 -10.82 61.20
C ARG A 723 -59.26 -12.06 62.09
N GLN A 724 -58.26 -12.92 61.90
CA GLN A 724 -58.02 -14.09 62.76
C GLN A 724 -57.34 -13.74 64.10
N ALA A 725 -56.88 -12.50 64.29
CA ALA A 725 -56.31 -12.04 65.56
C ALA A 725 -57.41 -11.64 66.58
N PRO A 726 -57.47 -12.22 67.80
CA PRO A 726 -58.45 -11.83 68.83
C PRO A 726 -58.15 -10.44 69.43
N PRO A 727 -59.14 -9.72 69.97
CA PRO A 727 -58.93 -8.39 70.56
C PRO A 727 -58.11 -8.49 71.86
N SER A 728 -57.14 -7.59 72.02
CA SER A 728 -56.31 -7.49 73.22
C SER A 728 -57.12 -6.92 74.39
N THR A 729 -57.50 -7.75 75.36
CA THR A 729 -57.96 -7.29 76.68
C THR A 729 -56.76 -6.92 77.56
N GLU A 730 -56.77 -5.70 78.09
CA GLU A 730 -55.93 -5.28 79.23
C GLU A 730 -56.17 -6.17 80.44
N VAL A 731 -55.11 -6.76 81.01
CA VAL A 731 -55.08 -7.18 82.42
C VAL A 731 -53.70 -6.88 83.00
N ALA A 732 -53.73 -6.23 84.17
CA ALA A 732 -52.60 -5.80 84.98
C ALA A 732 -51.69 -6.94 85.48
N ALA A 733 -50.45 -6.56 85.77
CA ALA A 733 -49.33 -7.36 86.25
C ALA A 733 -49.63 -8.25 87.47
N HIS A 734 -48.88 -9.36 87.61
CA HIS A 734 -47.91 -9.61 88.71
C HIS A 734 -46.94 -10.77 88.34
N PRO A 735 -45.72 -10.82 88.90
CA PRO A 735 -44.55 -11.47 88.29
C PRO A 735 -44.15 -12.81 88.94
N ILE A 736 -43.70 -13.78 88.15
CA ILE A 736 -42.86 -14.92 88.61
C ILE A 736 -41.79 -15.23 87.53
N HIS A 737 -40.65 -15.72 88.01
CA HIS A 737 -39.29 -15.55 87.51
C HIS A 737 -38.68 -16.88 86.98
N VAL A 738 -37.83 -16.80 85.93
CA VAL A 738 -36.72 -17.71 85.50
C VAL A 738 -37.12 -19.05 84.81
N PRO A 739 -36.41 -19.58 83.76
CA PRO A 739 -35.03 -19.32 83.31
C PRO A 739 -34.79 -18.88 81.86
N VAL A 740 -33.65 -18.19 81.72
CA VAL A 740 -32.94 -17.86 80.48
C VAL A 740 -32.22 -19.10 79.95
N GLN A 741 -32.42 -19.41 78.67
CA GLN A 741 -31.48 -20.17 77.84
C GLN A 741 -31.06 -19.30 76.64
N PRO A 742 -29.83 -19.48 76.14
CA PRO A 742 -29.06 -18.42 75.49
C PRO A 742 -29.62 -18.01 74.13
N GLY A 743 -29.81 -16.71 73.98
CA GLY A 743 -30.25 -16.08 72.74
C GLY A 743 -29.21 -16.22 71.63
N THR A 744 -29.69 -16.55 70.44
CA THR A 744 -29.06 -16.14 69.20
C THR A 744 -28.94 -14.62 69.21
N ALA A 745 -27.71 -14.10 69.13
CA ALA A 745 -27.48 -12.67 69.08
C ALA A 745 -28.29 -12.06 67.92
N PRO A 746 -29.03 -10.95 68.14
CA PRO A 746 -29.77 -10.31 67.07
C PRO A 746 -28.81 -9.86 65.96
N ALA A 747 -29.23 -10.03 64.70
CA ALA A 747 -28.45 -9.59 63.54
C ALA A 747 -28.16 -8.09 63.65
N ARG A 748 -26.88 -7.71 63.57
CA ARG A 748 -26.47 -6.31 63.46
C ARG A 748 -26.70 -5.86 62.02
N CYS A 749 -27.74 -5.05 61.80
CA CYS A 749 -28.03 -4.42 60.52
C CYS A 749 -27.46 -2.99 60.50
N ILE A 750 -26.66 -2.67 59.49
CA ILE A 750 -26.19 -1.30 59.21
C ILE A 750 -26.72 -0.93 57.82
N ASP A 751 -27.84 -0.18 57.76
CA ASP A 751 -28.37 0.40 56.52
C ASP A 751 -28.07 1.91 56.51
N ARG A 752 -27.29 2.36 55.52
CA ARG A 752 -26.94 3.76 55.27
C ARG A 752 -27.11 4.04 53.78
N ARG A 753 -27.83 5.09 53.42
CA ARG A 753 -28.13 5.46 52.02
C ARG A 753 -27.83 6.94 51.78
N GLY A 754 -27.53 7.30 50.54
CA GLY A 754 -27.27 8.68 50.13
C GLY A 754 -25.96 9.27 50.70
N LEU A 755 -24.96 8.42 50.95
CA LEU A 755 -23.65 8.88 51.44
C LEU A 755 -22.79 9.40 50.30
N GLU A 756 -22.15 10.55 50.49
CA GLU A 756 -21.07 11.01 49.62
C GLU A 756 -19.83 10.11 49.74
N LYS A 757 -18.97 10.12 48.72
CA LYS A 757 -17.84 9.19 48.56
C LYS A 757 -17.00 9.01 49.82
N THR A 758 -16.62 10.10 50.50
CA THR A 758 -15.79 10.08 51.70
C THR A 758 -16.49 9.41 52.89
N ALA A 759 -17.78 9.68 53.08
CA ALA A 759 -18.59 9.09 54.15
C ALA A 759 -18.93 7.61 53.86
N ALA A 760 -19.15 7.27 52.58
CA ALA A 760 -19.34 5.90 52.14
C ALA A 760 -18.10 5.04 52.41
N LEU A 761 -16.89 5.58 52.16
CA LEU A 761 -15.64 4.87 52.44
C LEU A 761 -15.43 4.65 53.95
N ALA A 762 -15.79 5.61 54.80
CA ALA A 762 -15.72 5.45 56.25
C ALA A 762 -16.70 4.37 56.76
N ALA A 763 -17.94 4.36 56.25
CA ALA A 763 -18.93 3.35 56.59
C ALA A 763 -18.51 1.94 56.15
N LEU A 764 -17.86 1.81 54.98
CA LEU A 764 -17.30 0.55 54.52
C LEU A 764 -16.12 0.07 55.38
N ALA A 765 -15.28 0.98 55.88
CA ALA A 765 -14.20 0.63 56.80
C ALA A 765 -14.74 0.12 58.15
N GLU A 766 -15.81 0.73 58.67
CA GLU A 766 -16.49 0.26 59.89
C GLU A 766 -17.12 -1.13 59.69
N ALA A 767 -17.82 -1.34 58.57
CA ALA A 767 -18.39 -2.63 58.21
C ALA A 767 -17.31 -3.72 58.08
N ARG A 768 -16.16 -3.37 57.49
CA ARG A 768 -15.01 -4.28 57.37
C ARG A 768 -14.44 -4.67 58.74
N ALA A 769 -14.24 -3.71 59.64
CA ALA A 769 -13.75 -4.02 61.00
C ALA A 769 -14.72 -4.93 61.76
N LEU A 770 -16.03 -4.74 61.55
CA LEU A 770 -17.07 -5.62 62.07
C LEU A 770 -16.97 -7.03 61.50
N LEU A 771 -16.77 -7.17 60.18
CA LEU A 771 -16.60 -8.47 59.54
C LEU A 771 -15.36 -9.22 60.03
N GLU A 772 -14.23 -8.53 60.18
CA GLU A 772 -12.99 -9.11 60.69
C GLU A 772 -13.11 -9.58 62.15
N SER A 773 -14.06 -9.03 62.91
CA SER A 773 -14.36 -9.46 64.29
C SER A 773 -15.30 -10.67 64.40
N LEU A 774 -15.87 -11.15 63.30
CA LEU A 774 -16.81 -12.28 63.27
C LEU A 774 -16.08 -13.62 63.04
N ASN A 775 -16.53 -14.68 63.71
CA ASN A 775 -16.01 -16.05 63.50
C ASN A 775 -16.41 -16.59 62.11
N ASN A 776 -15.61 -17.51 61.54
CA ASN A 776 -15.73 -18.08 60.18
C ASN A 776 -17.08 -18.78 59.82
N THR A 777 -18.05 -18.84 60.74
CA THR A 777 -19.37 -19.44 60.51
C THR A 777 -20.50 -18.40 60.34
N ALA A 778 -20.18 -17.10 60.37
CA ALA A 778 -21.17 -16.05 60.15
C ALA A 778 -21.55 -15.90 58.67
N ARG A 779 -22.86 -15.76 58.37
CA ARG A 779 -23.38 -15.38 57.05
C ARG A 779 -23.61 -13.87 57.00
N VAL A 780 -23.18 -13.25 55.91
CA VAL A 780 -23.23 -11.80 55.70
C VAL A 780 -23.88 -11.52 54.35
N ASP A 781 -25.01 -10.82 54.37
CA ASP A 781 -25.67 -10.32 53.17
C ASP A 781 -25.31 -8.84 52.98
N MET A 782 -24.65 -8.49 51.88
CA MET A 782 -24.19 -7.11 51.59
C MET A 782 -24.64 -6.67 50.20
N THR A 783 -25.27 -5.48 50.12
CA THR A 783 -25.62 -4.83 48.85
C THR A 783 -24.98 -3.44 48.82
N ILE A 784 -24.08 -3.20 47.87
CA ILE A 784 -23.47 -1.87 47.62
C ILE A 784 -23.94 -1.39 46.25
N VAL A 785 -24.60 -0.25 46.20
CA VAL A 785 -25.03 0.40 44.95
C VAL A 785 -24.27 1.71 44.82
N ILE A 786 -23.31 1.78 43.91
CA ILE A 786 -22.63 3.01 43.52
C ILE A 786 -23.31 3.52 42.26
N ARG A 787 -23.74 4.77 42.28
CA ARG A 787 -24.26 5.48 41.11
C ARG A 787 -23.37 6.69 40.92
N ASP A 788 -22.87 6.91 39.70
CA ASP A 788 -22.25 8.18 39.38
C ASP A 788 -23.32 9.28 39.43
N ALA A 789 -22.96 10.43 39.99
CA ALA A 789 -23.81 11.60 39.92
C ALA A 789 -23.70 12.17 38.49
N GLU A 790 -24.83 12.23 37.77
CA GLU A 790 -24.98 13.09 36.59
C GLU A 790 -24.90 14.57 36.99
#